data_AF-A0AAD9FB25-F1
#
_entry.id   AF-A0AAD9FB25-F1
#
_cell.length_a   1.000
_cell.length_b   1.000
_cell.length_c   1.000
_cell.angle_alpha   90.00
_cell.angle_beta   90.00
_cell.angle_gamma   90.00
#
_symmetry.space_group_name_H-M   'P 1'
#
loop_
_entity.id
_entity.type
_entity.pdbx_description
1 polymer ?
#
loop_
_entity_poly.entity_id
_entity_poly.type
_entity_poly.pdbx_seq_one_letter_code
_entity_poly.pdbx_strand_id
1 'polypeptide(L)'
;SFKAILTPQSLLVLDFRGFGLERWLVVELAPQLASQSHSLPFEFTALEAILQHKVNTLHAQLNDVEPVLLDTLESLVDPKILSVDRSKLHILLQNSKSLSELETDIKVFKDTLLKILDEEEIIEELCLTKWTDPRVFEESSLGIDHAEEMELLLENYYMQAEELANKTRELKGLIDDSESVVFINLDSHRNVMMRLNLQLAMGSFSLSLFGLIGVAFGMNLESSFEEDPRVFWLVTGFMFLGSGLIWRRLLSFLGRHLMPSVPPLLLVSSQTPFSTTEDMYLEGRMSGDLPIDDEDGEDGSGSGSGDYDKEEMIRRFLHFSETTISKEMVPTRPQPTSDSPHRPSLTAADSQDATTEEKDTETTPFTSSNGDKSPTADWLTQMTSSTNMPTTKNTDTEFGMDITVIKDISKDDSLGSLDDSATKNRENKVLIVQDEDDIVPNNGQGSRMYDMENPEEVTSENMWERTEVLAGSDLAAEVAGYADVAKQIIDLAVFGAAQNRSYRRLADFTDTIGNRVSGSQNLEMAIKYMYNAMTQDGLDVYLEPVKIPHWVRGKESAEMIAPRAKRLAILGLGSSVGTPPEGIKAEVLVVQSFDELKQRASEAIGRIVVFNQPFVSYGETVAYRAYGASEAAKVGAVATLIRSITPFSINSPHTGLQDYQDGVKRIPSACITVEDAELMWRMAQRGQRIVVRLTMGAKTLPDAESFNTVAEIPGWEHPEQVVLLSGHLDSWDVGQGAMDDGGGAMISWEALSLIKELGLRPRRTLRAVLWTAEEQGGVGAQQYFDLHKVNMSNFDLVMESDLGTFTPEALQFTGSDAARKVMAEVVKLLAPINTTKLEAHGEGTDISPWLKAGVPASLKFILLNLK
;
A
#
# COMPACT_ATOMS: atom_id res chain seq x y z
N SER A 1 5.69 18.95 -23.27
CA SER A 1 5.97 19.40 -24.65
C SER A 1 4.70 19.96 -25.26
N PHE A 2 4.81 20.91 -26.19
CA PHE A 2 3.68 21.29 -27.05
C PHE A 2 3.22 20.07 -27.87
N LYS A 3 1.90 19.82 -27.91
CA LYS A 3 1.31 18.69 -28.67
C LYS A 3 0.62 19.16 -29.96
N ALA A 4 -0.06 20.31 -29.90
CA ALA A 4 -0.63 20.99 -31.05
C ALA A 4 -0.74 22.51 -30.76
N ILE A 5 -0.94 23.31 -31.81
CA ILE A 5 -1.33 24.72 -31.75
C ILE A 5 -2.64 24.87 -32.53
N LEU A 6 -3.63 25.49 -31.90
CA LEU A 6 -4.95 25.79 -32.45
C LEU A 6 -5.04 27.29 -32.75
N THR A 7 -5.54 27.64 -33.94
CA THR A 7 -5.84 29.03 -34.34
C THR A 7 -7.12 29.05 -35.17
N PRO A 8 -7.85 30.18 -35.28
CA PRO A 8 -9.11 30.25 -36.02
C PRO A 8 -9.00 29.97 -37.53
N GLN A 9 -7.77 29.87 -38.09
CA GLN A 9 -7.52 29.57 -39.50
C GLN A 9 -6.63 28.35 -39.73
N SER A 10 -6.05 27.74 -38.68
CA SER A 10 -5.14 26.59 -38.84
C SER A 10 -4.94 25.78 -37.56
N LEU A 11 -4.74 24.47 -37.73
CA LEU A 11 -4.32 23.53 -36.69
C LEU A 11 -2.94 22.98 -37.06
N LEU A 12 -1.99 23.05 -36.14
CA LEU A 12 -0.64 22.52 -36.31
C LEU A 12 -0.37 21.47 -35.22
N VAL A 13 -0.32 20.19 -35.61
CA VAL A 13 0.07 19.09 -34.70
C VAL A 13 1.60 19.01 -34.62
N LEU A 14 2.14 18.87 -33.41
CA LEU A 14 3.57 18.93 -33.11
C LEU A 14 4.12 17.62 -32.50
N ASP A 15 3.28 16.76 -31.91
CA ASP A 15 3.68 15.45 -31.40
C ASP A 15 2.86 14.31 -32.03
N PHE A 16 3.50 13.56 -32.92
CA PHE A 16 2.89 12.48 -33.73
C PHE A 16 2.93 11.10 -33.08
N ARG A 17 3.33 10.99 -31.80
CA ARG A 17 3.60 9.67 -31.17
C ARG A 17 2.38 8.97 -30.58
N GLY A 18 1.20 9.60 -30.61
CA GLY A 18 -0.05 9.06 -30.06
C GLY A 18 -1.02 8.55 -31.14
N PHE A 19 -1.10 7.22 -31.31
CA PHE A 19 -2.09 6.56 -32.18
C PHE A 19 -3.53 6.77 -31.66
N GLY A 20 -4.15 7.88 -32.06
CA GLY A 20 -5.54 8.23 -31.74
C GLY A 20 -5.76 9.74 -31.74
N LEU A 21 -4.93 10.47 -30.98
CA LEU A 21 -5.05 11.92 -30.82
C LEU A 21 -4.95 12.69 -32.15
N GLU A 22 -4.00 12.30 -33.01
CA GLU A 22 -3.84 12.87 -34.35
C GLU A 22 -5.10 12.70 -35.21
N ARG A 23 -5.74 11.53 -35.14
CA ARG A 23 -6.97 11.24 -35.90
C ARG A 23 -8.12 12.12 -35.43
N TRP A 24 -8.34 12.24 -34.13
CA TRP A 24 -9.40 13.11 -33.61
C TRP A 24 -9.14 14.59 -33.96
N LEU A 25 -7.92 15.10 -33.70
CA LEU A 25 -7.54 16.48 -34.00
C LEU A 25 -7.77 16.86 -35.47
N VAL A 26 -7.37 16.00 -36.40
CA VAL A 26 -7.41 16.30 -37.85
C VAL A 26 -8.74 15.94 -38.52
N VAL A 27 -9.42 14.88 -38.08
CA VAL A 27 -10.62 14.34 -38.76
C VAL A 27 -11.93 14.80 -38.10
N GLU A 28 -11.92 15.14 -36.81
CA GLU A 28 -13.15 15.46 -36.05
C GLU A 28 -13.14 16.90 -35.53
N LEU A 29 -12.07 17.34 -34.84
CA LEU A 29 -11.99 18.71 -34.33
C LEU A 29 -11.90 19.77 -35.44
N ALA A 30 -10.99 19.60 -36.40
CA ALA A 30 -10.79 20.60 -37.46
C ALA A 30 -12.06 20.88 -38.31
N PRO A 31 -12.86 19.87 -38.72
CA PRO A 31 -14.15 20.12 -39.38
C PRO A 31 -15.20 20.77 -38.46
N GLN A 32 -15.25 20.43 -37.17
CA GLN A 32 -16.17 21.05 -36.21
C GLN A 32 -15.88 22.56 -36.11
N LEU A 33 -14.63 22.94 -35.85
CA LEU A 33 -14.19 24.34 -35.78
C LEU A 33 -14.44 25.12 -37.08
N ALA A 34 -14.33 24.46 -38.24
CA ALA A 34 -14.59 25.08 -39.54
C ALA A 34 -16.09 25.18 -39.92
N SER A 35 -16.99 24.61 -39.11
CA SER A 35 -18.43 24.50 -39.43
C SER A 35 -19.33 25.47 -38.68
N GLN A 36 -18.87 26.06 -37.58
CA GLN A 36 -19.69 26.94 -36.73
C GLN A 36 -19.80 28.37 -37.27
N SER A 37 -20.96 28.99 -37.06
CA SER A 37 -21.23 30.40 -37.38
C SER A 37 -20.74 31.34 -36.28
N HIS A 38 -20.20 32.50 -36.66
CA HIS A 38 -19.56 33.48 -35.76
C HIS A 38 -20.50 34.12 -34.71
N SER A 39 -20.83 33.41 -33.62
CA SER A 39 -21.59 33.95 -32.48
C SER A 39 -20.91 33.79 -31.11
N LEU A 40 -19.89 32.94 -31.00
CA LEU A 40 -19.07 32.76 -29.79
C LEU A 40 -17.58 32.99 -30.11
N PRO A 41 -16.74 33.36 -29.12
CA PRO A 41 -15.30 33.44 -29.30
C PRO A 41 -14.67 32.06 -29.57
N PHE A 42 -13.52 32.03 -30.25
CA PHE A 42 -12.90 30.80 -30.74
C PHE A 42 -12.45 29.87 -29.61
N GLU A 43 -12.00 30.43 -28.49
CA GLU A 43 -11.55 29.74 -27.29
C GLU A 43 -12.68 28.89 -26.66
N PHE A 44 -13.91 29.41 -26.57
CA PHE A 44 -15.08 28.66 -26.08
C PHE A 44 -15.36 27.46 -26.98
N THR A 45 -15.45 27.68 -28.30
CA THR A 45 -15.72 26.62 -29.27
C THR A 45 -14.61 25.55 -29.27
N ALA A 46 -13.35 25.95 -29.13
CA ALA A 46 -12.21 25.04 -29.05
C ALA A 46 -12.22 24.23 -27.74
N LEU A 47 -12.50 24.86 -26.61
CA LEU A 47 -12.56 24.21 -25.31
C LEU A 47 -13.76 23.25 -25.22
N GLU A 48 -14.96 23.70 -25.60
CA GLU A 48 -16.17 22.87 -25.66
C GLU A 48 -15.94 21.59 -26.46
N ALA A 49 -15.35 21.69 -27.66
CA ALA A 49 -15.08 20.52 -28.50
C ALA A 49 -14.05 19.55 -27.86
N ILE A 50 -13.05 20.07 -27.13
CA ILE A 50 -12.08 19.25 -26.38
C ILE A 50 -12.76 18.54 -25.20
N LEU A 51 -13.54 19.26 -24.40
CA LEU A 51 -14.24 18.72 -23.23
C LEU A 51 -15.29 17.68 -23.64
N GLN A 52 -16.11 17.99 -24.66
CA GLN A 52 -17.10 17.07 -25.21
C GLN A 52 -16.45 15.79 -25.75
N HIS A 53 -15.29 15.87 -26.42
CA HIS A 53 -14.57 14.68 -26.87
C HIS A 53 -14.07 13.82 -25.70
N LYS A 54 -13.51 14.43 -24.65
CA LYS A 54 -13.05 13.68 -23.47
C LYS A 54 -14.22 13.02 -22.73
N VAL A 55 -15.32 13.74 -22.48
CA VAL A 55 -16.53 13.17 -21.86
C VAL A 55 -17.13 12.05 -22.73
N ASN A 56 -17.25 12.25 -24.05
CA ASN A 56 -17.75 11.20 -24.96
C ASN A 56 -16.86 9.94 -24.94
N THR A 57 -15.54 10.11 -24.84
CA THR A 57 -14.59 8.98 -24.75
C THR A 57 -14.77 8.20 -23.45
N LEU A 58 -14.85 8.90 -22.31
CA LEU A 58 -15.08 8.29 -21.00
C LEU A 58 -16.45 7.60 -20.93
N HIS A 59 -17.49 8.21 -21.51
CA HIS A 59 -18.83 7.65 -21.59
C HIS A 59 -18.91 6.41 -22.50
N ALA A 60 -18.19 6.39 -23.63
CA ALA A 60 -18.07 5.20 -24.48
C ALA A 60 -17.38 4.04 -23.74
N GLN A 61 -16.28 4.31 -23.03
CA GLN A 61 -15.58 3.31 -22.21
C GLN A 61 -16.47 2.73 -21.09
N LEU A 62 -17.35 3.55 -20.49
CA LEU A 62 -18.34 3.08 -19.51
C LEU A 62 -19.36 2.14 -20.17
N ASN A 63 -19.95 2.57 -21.30
CA ASN A 63 -20.97 1.81 -22.04
C ASN A 63 -20.46 0.48 -22.61
N ASP A 64 -19.16 0.34 -22.88
CA ASP A 64 -18.54 -0.94 -23.29
C ASP A 64 -18.41 -1.94 -22.11
N VAL A 65 -18.21 -1.45 -20.88
CA VAL A 65 -17.96 -2.28 -19.68
C VAL A 65 -19.26 -2.64 -18.94
N GLU A 66 -20.16 -1.68 -18.76
CA GLU A 66 -21.41 -1.80 -17.99
C GLU A 66 -22.27 -3.04 -18.35
N PRO A 67 -22.67 -3.28 -19.61
CA PRO A 67 -23.56 -4.41 -19.93
C PRO A 67 -22.88 -5.77 -19.75
N VAL A 68 -21.56 -5.87 -19.99
CA VAL A 68 -20.80 -7.12 -19.83
C VAL A 68 -20.60 -7.43 -18.35
N LEU A 69 -20.38 -6.40 -17.53
CA LEU A 69 -20.28 -6.49 -16.08
C LEU A 69 -21.61 -6.99 -15.48
N LEU A 70 -22.74 -6.36 -15.82
CA LEU A 70 -24.05 -6.70 -15.25
C LEU A 70 -24.50 -8.15 -15.60
N ASP A 71 -24.34 -8.60 -16.85
CA ASP A 71 -24.62 -10.01 -17.24
C ASP A 71 -23.70 -11.01 -16.51
N THR A 72 -22.42 -10.64 -16.32
CA THR A 72 -21.47 -11.47 -15.57
C THR A 72 -21.89 -11.59 -14.10
N LEU A 73 -22.34 -10.50 -13.46
CA LEU A 73 -22.80 -10.51 -12.07
C LEU A 73 -24.10 -11.31 -11.90
N GLU A 74 -25.16 -11.03 -12.68
CA GLU A 74 -26.43 -11.77 -12.58
C GLU A 74 -26.19 -13.28 -12.77
N SER A 75 -25.34 -13.64 -13.73
CA SER A 75 -25.04 -15.03 -14.06
C SER A 75 -24.01 -15.72 -13.13
N LEU A 76 -23.49 -15.01 -12.12
CA LEU A 76 -22.76 -15.57 -10.97
C LEU A 76 -23.65 -15.71 -9.72
N VAL A 77 -24.77 -14.99 -9.65
CA VAL A 77 -25.69 -14.95 -8.49
C VAL A 77 -26.80 -16.01 -8.58
N ASP A 78 -27.12 -16.60 -9.75
CA ASP A 78 -28.17 -17.65 -9.86
C ASP A 78 -27.87 -18.89 -8.98
N PRO A 79 -28.67 -19.14 -7.92
CA PRO A 79 -28.45 -20.25 -6.98
C PRO A 79 -28.68 -21.65 -7.60
N LYS A 80 -29.10 -21.75 -8.86
CA LYS A 80 -29.18 -23.03 -9.59
C LYS A 80 -27.85 -23.43 -10.23
N ILE A 81 -26.95 -22.48 -10.49
CA ILE A 81 -25.67 -22.74 -11.16
C ILE A 81 -24.64 -23.18 -10.12
N LEU A 82 -24.72 -24.46 -9.74
CA LEU A 82 -23.89 -25.16 -8.73
C LEU A 82 -22.39 -25.30 -9.08
N SER A 83 -21.88 -24.49 -10.01
CA SER A 83 -20.50 -24.44 -10.42
C SER A 83 -20.11 -23.00 -10.79
N VAL A 84 -19.35 -22.34 -9.92
CA VAL A 84 -18.69 -21.08 -10.25
C VAL A 84 -17.68 -21.34 -11.37
N ASP A 85 -18.01 -20.92 -12.59
CA ASP A 85 -17.12 -21.10 -13.73
C ASP A 85 -15.95 -20.12 -13.65
N ARG A 86 -14.73 -20.65 -13.79
CA ARG A 86 -13.49 -19.87 -13.80
C ARG A 86 -13.43 -18.90 -14.98
N SER A 87 -14.15 -19.17 -16.07
CA SER A 87 -14.27 -18.24 -17.21
C SER A 87 -14.88 -16.89 -16.77
N LYS A 88 -15.98 -16.93 -16.02
CA LYS A 88 -16.72 -15.75 -15.55
C LYS A 88 -15.94 -14.91 -14.55
N LEU A 89 -15.25 -15.56 -13.62
CA LEU A 89 -14.36 -14.87 -12.68
C LEU A 89 -13.24 -14.11 -13.43
N HIS A 90 -12.72 -14.66 -14.53
CA HIS A 90 -11.70 -13.98 -15.33
C HIS A 90 -12.27 -12.76 -16.08
N ILE A 91 -13.49 -12.85 -16.62
CA ILE A 91 -14.21 -11.73 -17.24
C ILE A 91 -14.49 -10.62 -16.20
N LEU A 92 -14.95 -10.98 -15.00
CA LEU A 92 -15.18 -10.05 -13.90
C LEU A 92 -13.89 -9.31 -13.49
N LEU A 93 -12.77 -10.03 -13.33
CA LEU A 93 -11.47 -9.44 -13.02
C LEU A 93 -10.96 -8.50 -14.14
N GLN A 94 -11.19 -8.87 -15.41
CA GLN A 94 -10.84 -8.01 -16.55
C GLN A 94 -11.68 -6.72 -16.56
N ASN A 95 -13.00 -6.83 -16.37
CA ASN A 95 -13.90 -5.68 -16.33
C ASN A 95 -13.64 -4.78 -15.12
N SER A 96 -13.34 -5.36 -13.95
CA SER A 96 -12.93 -4.63 -12.74
C SER A 96 -11.65 -3.80 -12.97
N LYS A 97 -10.68 -4.35 -13.70
CA LYS A 97 -9.46 -3.62 -14.10
C LYS A 97 -9.79 -2.46 -15.05
N SER A 98 -10.59 -2.68 -16.09
CA SER A 98 -11.02 -1.63 -17.01
C SER A 98 -11.85 -0.53 -16.33
N LEU A 99 -12.69 -0.89 -15.37
CA LEU A 99 -13.47 0.06 -14.56
C LEU A 99 -12.57 0.89 -13.64
N SER A 100 -11.49 0.31 -13.10
CA SER A 100 -10.50 1.02 -12.27
C SER A 100 -9.59 1.96 -13.09
N GLU A 101 -9.26 1.56 -14.31
CA GLU A 101 -8.57 2.44 -15.29
C GLU A 101 -9.47 3.63 -15.66
N LEU A 102 -10.75 3.37 -15.95
CA LEU A 102 -11.75 4.41 -16.24
C LEU A 102 -11.99 5.34 -15.04
N GLU A 103 -12.11 4.82 -13.81
CA GLU A 103 -12.23 5.62 -12.59
C GLU A 103 -11.04 6.59 -12.43
N THR A 104 -9.83 6.11 -12.71
CA THR A 104 -8.61 6.94 -12.68
C THR A 104 -8.66 8.03 -13.75
N ASP A 105 -9.09 7.70 -14.96
CA ASP A 105 -9.14 8.62 -16.10
C ASP A 105 -10.25 9.69 -15.96
N ILE A 106 -11.41 9.33 -15.39
CA ILE A 106 -12.46 10.29 -14.98
C ILE A 106 -11.94 11.19 -13.86
N LYS A 107 -11.27 10.62 -12.85
CA LYS A 107 -10.74 11.37 -11.71
C LYS A 107 -9.68 12.39 -12.15
N VAL A 108 -8.72 12.01 -12.98
CA VAL A 108 -7.71 12.94 -13.51
C VAL A 108 -8.36 14.08 -14.32
N PHE A 109 -9.42 13.79 -15.09
CA PHE A 109 -10.20 14.82 -15.79
C PHE A 109 -10.93 15.76 -14.82
N LYS A 110 -11.63 15.22 -13.83
CA LYS A 110 -12.37 16.01 -12.81
C LYS A 110 -11.44 16.84 -11.93
N ASP A 111 -10.36 16.26 -11.43
CA ASP A 111 -9.31 16.92 -10.63
C ASP A 111 -8.52 17.97 -11.45
N THR A 112 -8.63 17.97 -12.79
CA THR A 112 -8.09 19.03 -13.66
C THR A 112 -9.11 20.16 -13.86
N LEU A 113 -10.39 19.84 -14.08
CA LEU A 113 -11.45 20.85 -14.18
C LEU A 113 -11.61 21.63 -12.87
N LEU A 114 -11.59 20.94 -11.73
CA LEU A 114 -11.68 21.57 -10.40
C LEU A 114 -10.60 22.66 -10.22
N LYS A 115 -9.34 22.38 -10.58
CA LYS A 115 -8.25 23.35 -10.47
C LYS A 115 -8.37 24.58 -11.37
N ILE A 116 -9.09 24.46 -12.48
CA ILE A 116 -9.38 25.61 -13.35
C ILE A 116 -10.51 26.43 -12.74
N LEU A 117 -11.50 25.79 -12.11
CA LEU A 117 -12.59 26.45 -11.37
C LEU A 117 -12.14 27.08 -10.04
N ASP A 118 -11.16 26.46 -9.35
CA ASP A 118 -10.58 26.96 -8.10
C ASP A 118 -9.70 28.22 -8.27
N GLU A 119 -9.27 28.53 -9.50
CA GLU A 119 -8.31 29.60 -9.82
C GLU A 119 -8.92 30.61 -10.83
N GLU A 120 -9.66 31.60 -10.32
CA GLU A 120 -10.32 32.68 -11.09
C GLU A 120 -9.38 33.38 -12.10
N GLU A 121 -8.10 33.55 -11.74
CA GLU A 121 -7.04 34.09 -12.61
C GLU A 121 -6.83 33.24 -13.88
N ILE A 122 -6.96 31.90 -13.79
CA ILE A 122 -6.86 30.99 -14.94
C ILE A 122 -8.10 31.09 -15.83
N ILE A 123 -9.30 31.26 -15.26
CA ILE A 123 -10.54 31.48 -16.03
C ILE A 123 -10.42 32.77 -16.86
N GLU A 124 -9.85 33.84 -16.28
CA GLU A 124 -9.52 35.06 -17.01
C GLU A 124 -8.49 34.85 -18.13
N GLU A 125 -7.42 34.07 -17.89
CA GLU A 125 -6.38 33.80 -18.91
C GLU A 125 -6.90 32.95 -20.08
N LEU A 126 -7.87 32.06 -19.86
CA LEU A 126 -8.52 31.26 -20.92
C LEU A 126 -9.33 32.12 -21.90
N CYS A 127 -9.81 33.30 -21.49
CA CYS A 127 -10.57 34.25 -22.30
C CYS A 127 -9.69 35.10 -23.23
N LEU A 128 -8.94 34.43 -24.12
CA LEU A 128 -7.90 35.01 -24.99
C LEU A 128 -8.35 36.24 -25.83
N THR A 129 -9.62 36.34 -26.21
CA THR A 129 -10.18 37.47 -26.97
C THR A 129 -10.19 38.78 -26.16
N LYS A 130 -10.24 38.71 -24.83
CA LYS A 130 -10.16 39.86 -23.88
C LYS A 130 -8.93 40.73 -24.16
N TRP A 131 -7.83 40.07 -24.53
CA TRP A 131 -6.53 40.67 -24.82
C TRP A 131 -6.38 41.22 -26.25
N THR A 132 -7.34 40.96 -27.14
CA THR A 132 -7.25 41.25 -28.58
C THR A 132 -8.25 42.31 -29.05
N ASP A 133 -9.51 42.26 -28.62
CA ASP A 133 -10.47 43.36 -28.80
C ASP A 133 -11.40 43.49 -27.57
N PRO A 134 -11.07 44.38 -26.61
CA PRO A 134 -11.85 44.58 -25.39
C PRO A 134 -13.31 45.00 -25.61
N ARG A 135 -13.70 45.44 -26.81
CA ARG A 135 -15.10 45.85 -27.09
C ARG A 135 -16.03 44.68 -27.35
N VAL A 136 -15.48 43.51 -27.68
CA VAL A 136 -16.27 42.27 -27.80
C VAL A 136 -16.87 41.91 -26.44
N PHE A 137 -16.16 42.25 -25.34
CA PHE A 137 -16.58 42.01 -23.96
C PHE A 137 -17.60 43.06 -23.43
N GLU A 138 -17.91 44.12 -24.19
CA GLU A 138 -18.98 45.06 -23.83
C GLU A 138 -20.39 44.59 -24.29
N GLU A 139 -20.48 43.55 -25.13
CA GLU A 139 -21.75 43.01 -25.67
C GLU A 139 -21.84 41.46 -25.53
N SER A 140 -21.76 40.93 -24.30
CA SER A 140 -22.19 39.54 -24.02
C SER A 140 -23.63 39.31 -24.49
N SER A 141 -23.88 38.14 -25.08
CA SER A 141 -25.23 37.75 -25.56
C SER A 141 -26.25 37.52 -24.43
N LEU A 142 -25.77 37.36 -23.18
CA LEU A 142 -26.56 37.13 -21.99
C LEU A 142 -26.55 38.32 -21.01
N GLY A 143 -25.59 39.26 -21.16
CA GLY A 143 -25.37 40.36 -20.22
C GLY A 143 -24.60 39.94 -18.96
N ILE A 144 -23.77 38.91 -19.10
CA ILE A 144 -22.94 38.25 -18.08
C ILE A 144 -21.46 38.45 -18.48
N ASP A 145 -20.49 38.39 -17.55
CA ASP A 145 -19.07 38.41 -17.96
C ASP A 145 -18.73 37.11 -18.72
N HIS A 146 -17.91 37.20 -19.76
CA HIS A 146 -17.42 36.01 -20.45
C HIS A 146 -16.53 35.12 -19.55
N ALA A 147 -15.96 35.65 -18.46
CA ALA A 147 -15.34 34.82 -17.42
C ALA A 147 -16.39 33.89 -16.75
N GLU A 148 -17.54 34.42 -16.35
CA GLU A 148 -18.66 33.66 -15.76
C GLU A 148 -19.31 32.72 -16.81
N GLU A 149 -19.40 33.12 -18.08
CA GLU A 149 -19.81 32.21 -19.18
C GLU A 149 -18.81 31.04 -19.38
N MET A 150 -17.52 31.25 -19.13
CA MET A 150 -16.46 30.21 -19.22
C MET A 150 -16.50 29.27 -18.02
N GLU A 151 -16.71 29.82 -16.82
CA GLU A 151 -16.93 29.07 -15.58
C GLU A 151 -18.13 28.12 -15.71
N LEU A 152 -19.30 28.63 -16.14
CA LEU A 152 -20.51 27.83 -16.37
C LEU A 152 -20.30 26.69 -17.40
N LEU A 153 -19.47 26.92 -18.43
CA LEU A 153 -19.10 25.88 -19.40
C LEU A 153 -18.27 24.76 -18.73
N LEU A 154 -17.29 25.15 -17.91
CA LEU A 154 -16.42 24.24 -17.17
C LEU A 154 -17.20 23.46 -16.09
N GLU A 155 -18.07 24.12 -15.32
CA GLU A 155 -18.98 23.49 -14.36
C GLU A 155 -19.87 22.42 -15.01
N ASN A 156 -20.47 22.73 -16.16
CA ASN A 156 -21.33 21.79 -16.88
C ASN A 156 -20.58 20.51 -17.32
N TYR A 157 -19.31 20.60 -17.70
CA TYR A 157 -18.49 19.42 -18.00
C TYR A 157 -17.92 18.74 -16.75
N TYR A 158 -17.69 19.48 -15.66
CA TYR A 158 -17.37 18.92 -14.34
C TYR A 158 -18.54 18.05 -13.82
N MET A 159 -19.78 18.54 -13.93
CA MET A 159 -20.99 17.82 -13.50
C MET A 159 -21.21 16.53 -14.32
N GLN A 160 -20.95 16.57 -15.63
CA GLN A 160 -20.97 15.35 -16.46
C GLN A 160 -19.86 14.35 -16.06
N ALA A 161 -18.66 14.83 -15.70
CA ALA A 161 -17.60 13.97 -15.18
C ALA A 161 -17.94 13.37 -13.80
N GLU A 162 -18.63 14.12 -12.94
CA GLU A 162 -19.15 13.65 -11.64
C GLU A 162 -20.24 12.57 -11.84
N GLU A 163 -21.15 12.73 -12.80
CA GLU A 163 -22.14 11.69 -13.14
C GLU A 163 -21.46 10.38 -13.60
N LEU A 164 -20.47 10.48 -14.48
CA LEU A 164 -19.67 9.33 -14.91
C LEU A 164 -18.92 8.67 -13.75
N ALA A 165 -18.32 9.47 -12.84
CA ALA A 165 -17.65 8.97 -11.65
C ALA A 165 -18.61 8.23 -10.71
N ASN A 166 -19.84 8.73 -10.57
CA ASN A 166 -20.86 8.12 -9.72
C ASN A 166 -21.34 6.76 -10.28
N LYS A 167 -21.62 6.65 -11.58
CA LYS A 167 -21.96 5.37 -12.23
C LYS A 167 -20.82 4.36 -12.16
N THR A 168 -19.58 4.82 -12.39
CA THR A 168 -18.37 3.99 -12.27
C THR A 168 -18.22 3.41 -10.86
N ARG A 169 -18.52 4.21 -9.83
CA ARG A 169 -18.50 3.78 -8.42
C ARG A 169 -19.64 2.83 -8.05
N GLU A 170 -20.83 3.02 -8.63
CA GLU A 170 -21.98 2.13 -8.44
C GLU A 170 -21.69 0.72 -9.00
N LEU A 171 -21.18 0.62 -10.23
CA LEU A 171 -20.77 -0.65 -10.84
C LEU A 171 -19.65 -1.36 -10.05
N LYS A 172 -18.77 -0.59 -9.40
CA LYS A 172 -17.71 -1.12 -8.53
C LYS A 172 -18.30 -1.70 -7.23
N GLY A 173 -19.23 -0.99 -6.58
CA GLY A 173 -19.95 -1.50 -5.42
C GLY A 173 -20.73 -2.79 -5.69
N LEU A 174 -21.32 -2.93 -6.89
CA LEU A 174 -21.99 -4.17 -7.31
C LEU A 174 -21.01 -5.36 -7.48
N ILE A 175 -19.74 -5.11 -7.84
CA ILE A 175 -18.69 -6.13 -7.84
C ILE A 175 -18.36 -6.55 -6.39
N ASP A 176 -18.15 -5.60 -5.48
CA ASP A 176 -17.74 -5.86 -4.10
C ASP A 176 -18.83 -6.61 -3.30
N ASP A 177 -20.11 -6.24 -3.49
CA ASP A 177 -21.27 -6.97 -2.96
C ASP A 177 -21.34 -8.41 -3.53
N SER A 178 -20.99 -8.59 -4.80
CA SER A 178 -21.00 -9.89 -5.46
C SER A 178 -19.82 -10.79 -5.03
N GLU A 179 -18.65 -10.22 -4.75
CA GLU A 179 -17.53 -10.95 -4.15
C GLU A 179 -17.92 -11.52 -2.78
N SER A 180 -18.64 -10.75 -1.97
CA SER A 180 -19.19 -11.22 -0.69
C SER A 180 -20.14 -12.42 -0.85
N VAL A 181 -20.99 -12.42 -1.88
CA VAL A 181 -21.85 -13.57 -2.23
C VAL A 181 -21.04 -14.79 -2.69
N VAL A 182 -19.99 -14.58 -3.49
CA VAL A 182 -19.08 -15.65 -3.94
C VAL A 182 -18.34 -16.28 -2.76
N PHE A 183 -17.84 -15.49 -1.80
CA PHE A 183 -17.21 -16.03 -0.58
C PHE A 183 -18.19 -16.87 0.25
N ILE A 184 -19.42 -16.40 0.46
CA ILE A 184 -20.46 -17.16 1.19
C ILE A 184 -20.73 -18.51 0.50
N ASN A 185 -20.74 -18.54 -0.83
CA ASN A 185 -20.94 -19.77 -1.60
C ASN A 185 -19.71 -20.71 -1.50
N LEU A 186 -18.49 -20.18 -1.62
CA LEU A 186 -17.25 -20.95 -1.45
C LEU A 186 -17.12 -21.57 -0.05
N ASP A 187 -17.48 -20.84 1.01
CA ASP A 187 -17.50 -21.39 2.36
C ASP A 187 -18.64 -22.40 2.56
N SER A 188 -19.78 -22.25 1.88
CA SER A 188 -20.81 -23.30 1.81
C SER A 188 -20.25 -24.60 1.21
N HIS A 189 -19.54 -24.51 0.08
CA HIS A 189 -18.82 -25.63 -0.53
C HIS A 189 -17.75 -26.24 0.40
N ARG A 190 -16.96 -25.41 1.10
CA ARG A 190 -15.95 -25.86 2.09
C ARG A 190 -16.62 -26.62 3.25
N ASN A 191 -17.75 -26.13 3.74
CA ASN A 191 -18.55 -26.78 4.78
C ASN A 191 -19.18 -28.10 4.31
N VAL A 192 -19.60 -28.22 3.04
CA VAL A 192 -20.06 -29.49 2.46
C VAL A 192 -18.92 -30.50 2.36
N MET A 193 -17.74 -30.09 1.88
CA MET A 193 -16.56 -30.96 1.78
C MET A 193 -16.06 -31.42 3.15
N MET A 194 -16.02 -30.53 4.15
CA MET A 194 -15.69 -30.87 5.54
C MET A 194 -16.70 -31.86 6.13
N ARG A 195 -18.00 -31.69 5.84
CA ARG A 195 -19.06 -32.63 6.25
C ARG A 195 -18.88 -34.01 5.62
N LEU A 196 -18.55 -34.09 4.33
CA LEU A 196 -18.28 -35.35 3.64
C LEU A 196 -17.05 -36.07 4.21
N ASN A 197 -15.94 -35.34 4.43
CA ASN A 197 -14.73 -35.90 5.04
C ASN A 197 -15.02 -36.47 6.44
N LEU A 198 -15.77 -35.73 7.27
CA LEU A 198 -16.16 -36.18 8.60
C LEU A 198 -17.07 -37.43 8.57
N GLN A 199 -17.97 -37.54 7.59
CA GLN A 199 -18.79 -38.74 7.39
C GLN A 199 -17.97 -39.98 6.98
N LEU A 200 -16.94 -39.79 6.13
CA LEU A 200 -16.01 -40.85 5.75
C LEU A 200 -15.13 -41.27 6.95
N ALA A 201 -14.59 -40.31 7.71
CA ALA A 201 -13.79 -40.59 8.91
C ALA A 201 -14.58 -41.37 9.98
N MET A 202 -15.84 -41.02 10.22
CA MET A 202 -16.75 -41.77 11.10
C MET A 202 -16.97 -43.21 10.62
N GLY A 203 -17.04 -43.43 9.30
CA GLY A 203 -17.14 -44.76 8.71
C GLY A 203 -15.88 -45.60 8.90
N SER A 204 -14.71 -45.04 8.57
CA SER A 204 -13.41 -45.69 8.77
C SER A 204 -13.16 -46.03 10.24
N PHE A 205 -13.54 -45.15 11.18
CA PHE A 205 -13.49 -45.44 12.61
C PHE A 205 -14.40 -46.62 13.00
N SER A 206 -15.65 -46.63 12.54
CA SER A 206 -16.61 -47.71 12.81
C SER A 206 -16.11 -49.06 12.28
N LEU A 207 -15.55 -49.08 11.06
CA LEU A 207 -14.97 -50.29 10.46
C LEU A 207 -13.73 -50.77 11.23
N SER A 208 -12.84 -49.85 11.63
CA SER A 208 -11.62 -50.17 12.38
C SER A 208 -11.93 -50.76 13.77
N LEU A 209 -12.91 -50.19 14.47
CA LEU A 209 -13.32 -50.62 15.80
C LEU A 209 -13.79 -52.08 15.84
N PHE A 210 -14.58 -52.52 14.86
CA PHE A 210 -14.98 -53.94 14.73
C PHE A 210 -13.89 -54.79 14.07
N GLY A 211 -13.03 -54.20 13.22
CA GLY A 211 -11.86 -54.87 12.63
C GLY A 211 -10.91 -55.44 13.68
N LEU A 212 -10.75 -54.77 14.82
CA LEU A 212 -9.97 -55.26 15.97
C LEU A 212 -10.44 -56.63 16.48
N ILE A 213 -11.72 -56.96 16.37
CA ILE A 213 -12.25 -58.29 16.75
C ILE A 213 -11.72 -59.34 15.78
N GLY A 214 -11.74 -59.05 14.47
CA GLY A 214 -11.16 -59.93 13.45
C GLY A 214 -9.65 -60.12 13.61
N VAL A 215 -8.92 -59.05 13.98
CA VAL A 215 -7.49 -59.14 14.30
C VAL A 215 -7.25 -60.02 15.54
N ALA A 216 -8.04 -59.87 16.60
CA ALA A 216 -7.87 -60.67 17.83
C ALA A 216 -8.03 -62.19 17.58
N PHE A 217 -9.01 -62.60 16.77
CA PHE A 217 -9.14 -64.00 16.35
C PHE A 217 -8.04 -64.41 15.34
N GLY A 218 -7.62 -63.50 14.46
CA GLY A 218 -6.51 -63.74 13.52
C GLY A 218 -5.12 -63.88 14.15
N MET A 219 -4.96 -63.54 15.43
CA MET A 219 -3.70 -63.63 16.17
C MET A 219 -3.44 -65.00 16.84
N ASN A 220 -4.15 -66.05 16.43
CA ASN A 220 -3.93 -67.44 16.87
C ASN A 220 -4.00 -67.61 18.40
N LEU A 221 -5.05 -67.05 19.02
CA LEU A 221 -5.39 -67.33 20.41
C LEU A 221 -6.00 -68.72 20.51
N GLU A 222 -5.37 -69.65 21.24
CA GLU A 222 -5.90 -71.00 21.46
C GLU A 222 -7.32 -70.96 22.05
N SER A 223 -8.32 -71.12 21.19
CA SER A 223 -9.73 -71.12 21.58
C SER A 223 -10.46 -72.22 20.82
N SER A 224 -11.18 -73.07 21.55
CA SER A 224 -11.95 -74.20 20.99
C SER A 224 -13.23 -73.75 20.26
N PHE A 225 -13.22 -72.55 19.67
CA PHE A 225 -14.26 -71.99 18.81
C PHE A 225 -13.94 -72.19 17.31
N GLU A 226 -12.68 -72.46 16.98
CA GLU A 226 -12.23 -72.72 15.60
C GLU A 226 -12.79 -74.05 15.03
N GLU A 227 -13.19 -74.98 15.90
CA GLU A 227 -13.73 -76.30 15.53
C GLU A 227 -15.22 -76.27 15.11
N ASP A 228 -15.98 -75.18 15.34
CA ASP A 228 -17.38 -75.05 14.91
C ASP A 228 -17.52 -74.18 13.64
N PRO A 229 -17.88 -74.76 12.47
CA PRO A 229 -18.09 -74.03 11.22
C PRO A 229 -19.11 -72.88 11.27
N ARG A 230 -19.92 -72.78 12.32
CA ARG A 230 -20.94 -71.73 12.51
C ARG A 230 -20.39 -70.47 13.17
N VAL A 231 -19.34 -70.58 14.00
CA VAL A 231 -18.84 -69.46 14.81
C VAL A 231 -18.22 -68.38 13.92
N PHE A 232 -17.48 -68.76 12.88
CA PHE A 232 -16.95 -67.84 11.87
C PHE A 232 -18.02 -66.92 11.27
N TRP A 233 -19.14 -67.49 10.82
CA TRP A 233 -20.25 -66.74 10.22
C TRP A 233 -20.98 -65.85 11.24
N LEU A 234 -21.09 -66.30 12.50
CA LEU A 234 -21.66 -65.50 13.58
C LEU A 234 -20.78 -64.27 13.91
N VAL A 235 -19.46 -64.45 14.03
CA VAL A 235 -18.52 -63.35 14.30
C VAL A 235 -18.47 -62.37 13.13
N THR A 236 -18.37 -62.86 11.89
CA THR A 236 -18.39 -62.01 10.68
C THR A 236 -19.70 -61.22 10.55
N GLY A 237 -20.85 -61.87 10.79
CA GLY A 237 -22.15 -61.22 10.80
C GLY A 237 -22.27 -60.14 11.90
N PHE A 238 -21.77 -60.43 13.10
CA PHE A 238 -21.73 -59.47 14.20
C PHE A 238 -20.85 -58.25 13.91
N MET A 239 -19.65 -58.45 13.33
CA MET A 239 -18.76 -57.36 12.94
C MET A 239 -19.40 -56.43 11.89
N PHE A 240 -20.03 -57.01 10.86
CA PHE A 240 -20.66 -56.23 9.80
C PHE A 240 -21.91 -55.45 10.29
N LEU A 241 -22.80 -56.13 11.03
CA LEU A 241 -23.98 -55.49 11.63
C LEU A 241 -23.60 -54.43 12.67
N GLY A 242 -22.60 -54.71 13.51
CA GLY A 242 -22.09 -53.79 14.52
C GLY A 242 -21.54 -52.50 13.89
N SER A 243 -20.67 -52.63 12.89
CA SER A 243 -20.09 -51.48 12.18
C SER A 243 -21.17 -50.65 11.46
N GLY A 244 -22.13 -51.30 10.79
CA GLY A 244 -23.24 -50.60 10.14
C GLY A 244 -24.15 -49.85 11.13
N LEU A 245 -24.39 -50.43 12.31
CA LEU A 245 -25.20 -49.80 13.36
C LEU A 245 -24.48 -48.62 14.04
N ILE A 246 -23.18 -48.73 14.31
CA ILE A 246 -22.40 -47.62 14.88
C ILE A 246 -22.25 -46.48 13.86
N TRP A 247 -21.92 -46.77 12.59
CA TRP A 247 -21.87 -45.75 11.53
C TRP A 247 -23.22 -45.02 11.41
N ARG A 248 -24.33 -45.76 11.31
CA ARG A 248 -25.68 -45.17 11.25
C ARG A 248 -26.00 -44.31 12.48
N ARG A 249 -25.56 -44.72 13.68
CA ARG A 249 -25.74 -43.95 14.91
C ARG A 249 -24.94 -42.64 14.89
N LEU A 250 -23.68 -42.68 14.46
CA LEU A 250 -22.80 -41.50 14.30
C LEU A 250 -23.37 -40.49 13.29
N LEU A 251 -23.82 -40.95 12.12
CA LEU A 251 -24.52 -40.09 11.14
C LEU A 251 -25.78 -39.46 11.73
N SER A 252 -26.57 -40.23 12.49
CA SER A 252 -27.79 -39.70 13.14
C SER A 252 -27.50 -38.69 14.26
N PHE A 253 -26.29 -38.69 14.82
CA PHE A 253 -25.84 -37.72 15.81
C PHE A 253 -25.36 -36.44 15.11
N LEU A 254 -24.51 -36.59 14.09
CA LEU A 254 -24.04 -35.51 13.23
C LEU A 254 -25.22 -34.69 12.65
N GLY A 255 -26.22 -35.37 12.08
CA GLY A 255 -27.41 -34.72 11.51
C GLY A 255 -28.32 -34.02 12.53
N ARG A 256 -28.20 -34.31 13.83
CA ARG A 256 -28.99 -33.68 14.90
C ARG A 256 -28.27 -32.51 15.60
N HIS A 257 -26.99 -32.28 15.32
CA HIS A 257 -26.19 -31.22 15.95
C HIS A 257 -25.49 -30.28 14.96
N LEU A 258 -25.47 -30.61 13.67
CA LEU A 258 -24.87 -29.79 12.59
C LEU A 258 -25.87 -29.46 11.46
N MET A 259 -27.16 -29.35 11.79
CA MET A 259 -28.13 -28.62 10.96
C MET A 259 -28.30 -27.21 11.54
N PRO A 260 -28.05 -26.15 10.75
CA PRO A 260 -28.56 -24.82 11.07
C PRO A 260 -30.09 -24.86 11.15
N SER A 261 -30.68 -24.03 12.00
CA SER A 261 -32.10 -23.70 11.89
C SER A 261 -32.35 -23.03 10.55
N VAL A 262 -33.23 -23.60 9.73
CA VAL A 262 -33.66 -22.98 8.46
C VAL A 262 -34.18 -21.57 8.75
N PRO A 263 -33.59 -20.50 8.16
CA PRO A 263 -34.11 -19.16 8.34
C PRO A 263 -35.53 -19.08 7.74
N PRO A 264 -36.45 -18.30 8.33
CA PRO A 264 -37.78 -18.14 7.76
C PRO A 264 -37.68 -17.58 6.34
N LEU A 265 -38.51 -18.09 5.43
CA LEU A 265 -38.58 -17.65 4.04
C LEU A 265 -38.87 -16.15 3.96
N LEU A 266 -37.84 -15.36 3.67
CA LEU A 266 -38.02 -14.00 3.17
C LEU A 266 -38.57 -14.11 1.75
N LEU A 267 -39.88 -13.85 1.65
CA LEU A 267 -40.57 -13.64 0.38
C LEU A 267 -40.12 -12.29 -0.20
N VAL A 268 -38.94 -12.28 -0.81
CA VAL A 268 -38.51 -11.19 -1.70
C VAL A 268 -39.46 -11.21 -2.90
N SER A 269 -40.27 -10.16 -3.04
CA SER A 269 -41.10 -9.98 -4.22
C SER A 269 -40.22 -9.78 -5.44
N SER A 270 -40.54 -10.44 -6.55
CA SER A 270 -39.88 -10.23 -7.84
C SER A 270 -39.99 -8.76 -8.28
N GLN A 271 -38.97 -8.30 -9.03
CA GLN A 271 -38.87 -6.93 -9.53
C GLN A 271 -40.10 -6.52 -10.37
N THR A 272 -40.43 -5.23 -10.32
CA THR A 272 -41.15 -4.53 -11.40
C THR A 272 -40.15 -3.62 -12.11
N PRO A 273 -39.98 -3.73 -13.44
CA PRO A 273 -39.08 -2.84 -14.17
C PRO A 273 -39.63 -1.41 -14.17
N PHE A 274 -38.78 -0.43 -13.90
CA PHE A 274 -39.16 0.98 -14.04
C PHE A 274 -39.15 1.38 -15.51
N SER A 275 -40.33 1.75 -16.02
CA SER A 275 -40.48 2.36 -17.34
C SER A 275 -40.43 3.88 -17.23
N THR A 276 -39.53 4.52 -17.97
CA THR A 276 -39.54 5.97 -18.15
C THR A 276 -40.52 6.38 -19.25
N THR A 277 -41.67 6.96 -18.90
CA THR A 277 -42.34 8.08 -19.62
C THR A 277 -43.66 8.52 -18.96
N GLU A 278 -43.99 9.81 -19.13
CA GLU A 278 -45.34 10.42 -19.17
C GLU A 278 -46.35 10.17 -18.02
N ASP A 279 -46.41 11.13 -17.07
CA ASP A 279 -47.62 11.86 -16.62
C ASP A 279 -47.33 12.63 -15.31
N MET A 280 -47.93 13.78 -14.94
CA MET A 280 -48.63 14.85 -15.70
C MET A 280 -48.75 16.08 -14.75
N TYR A 281 -48.90 17.30 -15.28
CA TYR A 281 -49.18 18.53 -14.51
C TYR A 281 -50.46 18.42 -13.64
N LEU A 282 -50.47 19.02 -12.44
CA LEU A 282 -51.25 20.24 -12.11
C LEU A 282 -51.18 20.69 -10.63
N GLU A 283 -51.07 22.02 -10.44
CA GLU A 283 -51.55 22.87 -9.32
C GLU A 283 -51.38 22.48 -7.83
N GLY A 284 -50.54 23.25 -7.10
CA GLY A 284 -51.03 24.55 -6.60
C GLY A 284 -50.94 24.88 -5.09
N ARG A 285 -50.16 25.93 -4.76
CA ARG A 285 -50.20 26.82 -3.56
C ARG A 285 -49.77 26.23 -2.19
N MET A 286 -49.27 27.01 -1.22
CA MET A 286 -48.61 28.35 -1.16
C MET A 286 -48.13 28.62 0.28
N SER A 287 -47.18 29.55 0.48
CA SER A 287 -46.70 30.11 1.78
C SER A 287 -45.72 29.22 2.58
N GLY A 288 -44.62 29.76 3.13
CA GLY A 288 -44.10 31.13 2.95
C GLY A 288 -42.84 31.45 3.75
N ASP A 289 -42.13 32.47 3.27
CA ASP A 289 -41.27 33.46 3.95
C ASP A 289 -40.31 32.98 5.07
N LEU A 290 -39.01 32.96 4.75
CA LEU A 290 -37.90 33.16 5.69
C LEU A 290 -37.19 34.48 5.33
N PRO A 291 -36.76 35.30 6.30
CA PRO A 291 -36.11 36.59 6.03
C PRO A 291 -34.60 36.46 5.82
N ILE A 292 -34.05 37.47 5.15
CA ILE A 292 -32.63 37.85 5.13
C ILE A 292 -32.32 38.62 6.42
N ASP A 293 -31.10 38.49 6.94
CA ASP A 293 -30.42 39.56 7.69
C ASP A 293 -28.91 39.38 7.54
N ASP A 294 -28.18 40.49 7.46
CA ASP A 294 -26.74 40.55 7.11
C ASP A 294 -25.86 40.72 8.36
N GLU A 295 -24.54 40.47 8.26
CA GLU A 295 -23.50 41.44 8.66
C GLU A 295 -22.08 40.94 8.30
N ASP A 296 -21.25 41.85 7.79
CA ASP A 296 -19.84 41.62 7.43
C ASP A 296 -18.90 41.67 8.66
N GLY A 297 -17.69 41.10 8.55
CA GLY A 297 -16.72 41.10 9.65
C GLY A 297 -15.30 40.72 9.26
N GLU A 298 -14.58 41.61 8.58
CA GLU A 298 -13.13 41.50 8.41
C GLU A 298 -12.37 41.85 9.71
N ASP A 299 -11.56 40.92 10.24
CA ASP A 299 -10.21 41.26 10.71
C ASP A 299 -9.21 40.08 10.61
N GLY A 300 -8.25 40.20 9.67
CA GLY A 300 -7.23 39.17 9.43
C GLY A 300 -5.95 39.36 10.24
N SER A 301 -5.27 38.26 10.58
CA SER A 301 -3.82 38.26 10.85
C SER A 301 -3.21 36.87 10.62
N GLY A 302 -2.40 36.74 9.56
CA GLY A 302 -1.76 35.48 9.18
C GLY A 302 -0.32 35.33 9.68
N SER A 303 0.10 34.09 9.92
CA SER A 303 1.49 33.58 10.01
C SER A 303 1.42 32.07 10.27
N GLY A 304 2.19 31.20 9.60
CA GLY A 304 3.13 31.43 8.50
C GLY A 304 3.95 30.17 8.22
N SER A 305 3.62 29.47 7.15
CA SER A 305 4.40 28.37 6.56
C SER A 305 4.67 28.75 5.09
N GLY A 306 5.89 28.73 4.58
CA GLY A 306 7.04 27.93 5.00
C GLY A 306 7.45 27.15 3.75
N ASP A 307 8.47 27.64 3.05
CA ASP A 307 8.61 27.39 1.62
C ASP A 307 8.84 25.92 1.28
N TYR A 308 7.95 25.38 0.44
CA TYR A 308 8.17 24.17 -0.33
C TYR A 308 8.17 24.54 -1.82
N ASP A 309 9.12 23.95 -2.54
CA ASP A 309 9.57 24.45 -3.85
C ASP A 309 8.47 24.33 -4.93
N LYS A 310 7.92 25.49 -5.32
CA LYS A 310 6.85 25.56 -6.33
C LYS A 310 7.35 25.31 -7.76
N GLU A 311 8.65 25.45 -8.05
CA GLU A 311 9.14 25.41 -9.43
C GLU A 311 9.06 24.02 -10.08
N GLU A 312 9.34 22.93 -9.36
CA GLU A 312 9.40 21.61 -10.00
C GLU A 312 8.01 21.08 -10.41
N MET A 313 6.95 21.45 -9.68
CA MET A 313 5.58 21.05 -10.04
C MET A 313 5.11 21.75 -11.33
N ILE A 314 5.37 23.05 -11.46
CA ILE A 314 5.03 23.85 -12.65
C ILE A 314 5.68 23.25 -13.90
N ARG A 315 6.96 22.87 -13.81
CA ARG A 315 7.74 22.26 -14.91
C ARG A 315 7.18 20.92 -15.42
N ARG A 316 6.31 20.22 -14.67
CA ARG A 316 5.67 18.96 -15.12
C ARG A 316 4.28 19.15 -15.74
N PHE A 317 3.59 20.27 -15.50
CA PHE A 317 2.25 20.50 -16.05
C PHE A 317 2.29 21.32 -17.35
N LEU A 318 3.03 22.44 -17.38
CA LEU A 318 3.12 23.32 -18.54
C LEU A 318 4.56 23.43 -19.06
N HIS A 319 4.78 22.85 -20.25
CA HIS A 319 5.96 23.19 -21.06
C HIS A 319 5.58 24.28 -22.08
N PHE A 320 4.98 25.35 -21.56
CA PHE A 320 4.71 26.63 -22.19
C PHE A 320 5.58 27.64 -21.43
N SER A 321 6.55 28.26 -22.09
CA SER A 321 7.46 29.22 -21.47
C SER A 321 7.18 30.63 -21.96
N GLU A 322 6.99 31.56 -21.03
CA GLU A 322 7.12 33.02 -21.16
C GLU A 322 6.57 33.66 -22.45
N THR A 323 5.44 34.36 -22.31
CA THR A 323 4.94 35.33 -23.30
C THR A 323 5.83 36.58 -23.35
N THR A 324 7.06 36.44 -23.86
CA THR A 324 8.02 37.54 -24.01
C THR A 324 7.48 38.62 -24.96
N ILE A 325 6.95 39.69 -24.39
CA ILE A 325 6.51 40.88 -25.12
C ILE A 325 7.71 41.47 -25.89
N SER A 326 7.56 41.63 -27.21
CA SER A 326 8.55 42.27 -28.08
C SER A 326 7.86 43.20 -29.08
N LYS A 327 8.40 44.41 -29.22
CA LYS A 327 7.68 45.56 -29.79
C LYS A 327 8.37 46.13 -31.03
N GLU A 328 7.66 46.07 -32.16
CA GLU A 328 8.00 46.71 -33.46
C GLU A 328 9.31 46.17 -34.11
N MET A 329 9.55 46.23 -35.42
CA MET A 329 9.03 47.13 -36.46
C MET A 329 9.10 46.48 -37.86
N VAL A 330 8.25 46.89 -38.81
CA VAL A 330 8.19 46.33 -40.18
C VAL A 330 9.17 47.00 -41.16
N PRO A 331 9.87 46.22 -42.02
CA PRO A 331 10.23 46.70 -43.36
C PRO A 331 9.96 45.68 -44.49
N THR A 332 9.07 46.09 -45.40
CA THR A 332 8.98 45.82 -46.85
C THR A 332 9.80 44.71 -47.54
N ARG A 333 9.07 43.85 -48.27
CA ARG A 333 9.51 42.90 -49.33
C ARG A 333 10.29 43.58 -50.48
N PRO A 334 11.15 42.84 -51.23
CA PRO A 334 10.73 42.42 -52.58
C PRO A 334 11.13 40.99 -53.01
N GLN A 335 10.59 40.54 -54.15
CA GLN A 335 10.89 39.29 -54.90
C GLN A 335 11.90 39.55 -56.05
N PRO A 336 12.35 38.56 -56.87
CA PRO A 336 12.07 37.11 -56.94
C PRO A 336 13.35 36.28 -56.63
N THR A 337 13.77 35.11 -57.16
CA THR A 337 13.41 34.12 -58.25
C THR A 337 14.21 32.82 -57.93
N SER A 338 13.97 31.59 -58.42
CA SER A 338 12.97 30.95 -59.30
C SER A 338 12.96 29.41 -59.09
N ASP A 339 12.16 28.68 -59.89
CA ASP A 339 12.31 27.28 -60.33
C ASP A 339 12.38 26.10 -59.33
N SER A 340 11.31 25.30 -59.33
CA SER A 340 11.35 23.84 -59.13
C SER A 340 10.11 23.18 -59.77
N PRO A 341 10.27 22.29 -60.78
CA PRO A 341 9.13 21.76 -61.53
C PRO A 341 8.50 20.48 -60.94
N HIS A 342 7.20 20.55 -60.71
CA HIS A 342 6.19 19.51 -60.96
C HIS A 342 6.36 18.07 -60.41
N ARG A 343 5.65 17.84 -59.30
CA ARG A 343 4.73 16.70 -59.14
C ARG A 343 3.58 16.78 -60.17
N PRO A 344 2.98 15.64 -60.56
CA PRO A 344 1.54 15.41 -60.33
C PRO A 344 1.34 14.11 -59.52
N SER A 345 0.54 14.02 -58.45
CA SER A 345 -0.93 14.17 -58.30
C SER A 345 -1.72 12.99 -58.89
N LEU A 346 -2.44 12.19 -58.10
CA LEU A 346 -3.74 12.47 -57.44
C LEU A 346 -4.89 12.76 -58.42
N THR A 347 -5.80 11.78 -58.57
CA THR A 347 -7.28 11.83 -58.67
C THR A 347 -7.74 10.38 -58.98
N ALA A 348 -8.85 9.79 -58.50
CA ALA A 348 -10.15 10.16 -57.90
C ALA A 348 -11.34 9.84 -58.85
N ALA A 349 -12.55 9.80 -58.25
CA ALA A 349 -13.88 9.62 -58.88
C ALA A 349 -14.28 8.21 -59.39
N ASP A 350 -15.18 7.58 -58.61
CA ASP A 350 -16.52 7.11 -58.98
C ASP A 350 -16.83 6.08 -60.09
N SER A 351 -17.90 5.32 -59.76
CA SER A 351 -18.98 4.80 -60.63
C SER A 351 -18.91 3.40 -61.28
N GLN A 352 -19.89 2.58 -60.82
CA GLN A 352 -20.80 1.71 -61.57
C GLN A 352 -20.38 0.32 -62.15
N ASP A 353 -21.29 -0.62 -61.87
CA ASP A 353 -21.79 -1.75 -62.67
C ASP A 353 -20.87 -2.88 -63.19
N ALA A 354 -20.97 -4.00 -62.46
CA ALA A 354 -21.60 -5.26 -62.91
C ALA A 354 -21.01 -6.06 -64.10
N THR A 355 -20.70 -7.33 -63.78
CA THR A 355 -20.74 -8.53 -64.68
C THR A 355 -19.72 -8.58 -65.83
N THR A 356 -19.26 -9.72 -66.36
CA THR A 356 -19.73 -11.13 -66.30
C THR A 356 -18.55 -12.08 -66.62
N GLU A 357 -18.65 -13.37 -66.25
CA GLU A 357 -18.13 -14.56 -67.01
C GLU A 357 -16.62 -14.69 -67.39
N GLU A 358 -15.98 -15.87 -67.49
CA GLU A 358 -16.30 -17.29 -67.19
C GLU A 358 -15.00 -18.15 -67.27
N LYS A 359 -15.06 -19.46 -66.91
CA LYS A 359 -14.16 -20.58 -67.33
C LYS A 359 -12.71 -20.64 -66.74
N ASP A 360 -12.01 -21.77 -66.61
CA ASP A 360 -12.23 -23.23 -66.80
C ASP A 360 -11.02 -24.00 -66.15
N THR A 361 -10.97 -25.31 -65.81
CA THR A 361 -11.95 -26.39 -65.51
C THR A 361 -11.23 -27.57 -64.80
N GLU A 362 -11.93 -28.29 -63.88
CA GLU A 362 -11.79 -29.75 -63.61
C GLU A 362 -10.44 -30.35 -63.06
N THR A 363 -10.30 -31.60 -62.53
CA THR A 363 -11.22 -32.69 -62.09
C THR A 363 -10.62 -33.54 -60.92
N THR A 364 -11.39 -34.49 -60.37
CA THR A 364 -11.04 -35.50 -59.32
C THR A 364 -11.04 -36.94 -59.92
N PRO A 365 -11.33 -38.11 -59.26
CA PRO A 365 -11.12 -38.69 -57.90
C PRO A 365 -10.53 -40.16 -57.89
N PHE A 366 -10.39 -40.86 -56.72
CA PHE A 366 -10.83 -42.28 -56.39
C PHE A 366 -10.03 -43.14 -55.31
N THR A 367 -10.77 -43.62 -54.28
CA THR A 367 -10.78 -44.93 -53.50
C THR A 367 -9.57 -45.71 -52.89
N SER A 368 -9.59 -45.82 -51.55
CA SER A 368 -9.53 -47.00 -50.60
C SER A 368 -8.80 -48.34 -50.86
N SER A 369 -8.13 -48.90 -49.81
CA SER A 369 -8.59 -50.13 -49.08
C SER A 369 -7.74 -50.62 -47.87
N ASN A 370 -8.45 -51.05 -46.80
CA ASN A 370 -8.24 -52.09 -45.75
C ASN A 370 -6.87 -52.47 -45.09
N GLY A 371 -6.91 -52.60 -43.75
CA GLY A 371 -6.17 -53.58 -42.92
C GLY A 371 -5.04 -53.01 -42.02
N ASP A 372 -4.81 -53.46 -40.78
CA ASP A 372 -5.53 -54.42 -39.92
C ASP A 372 -5.12 -54.23 -38.42
N LYS A 373 -5.93 -54.73 -37.48
CA LYS A 373 -5.69 -54.94 -36.02
C LYS A 373 -5.65 -53.74 -35.04
N SER A 374 -6.62 -53.77 -34.13
CA SER A 374 -6.59 -53.25 -32.75
C SER A 374 -6.21 -54.41 -31.78
N PRO A 375 -6.26 -54.36 -30.41
CA PRO A 375 -7.20 -53.63 -29.54
C PRO A 375 -6.57 -52.90 -28.31
N THR A 376 -7.46 -52.52 -27.40
CA THR A 376 -7.34 -51.59 -26.26
C THR A 376 -7.12 -52.26 -24.88
N ALA A 377 -6.86 -51.40 -23.89
CA ALA A 377 -7.34 -51.44 -22.49
C ALA A 377 -6.43 -52.03 -21.39
N ASP A 378 -6.33 -51.22 -20.32
CA ASP A 378 -6.19 -51.51 -18.88
C ASP A 378 -5.05 -52.39 -18.32
N TRP A 379 -4.59 -52.08 -17.10
CA TRP A 379 -4.98 -52.77 -15.85
C TRP A 379 -4.36 -52.11 -14.61
N LEU A 380 -4.90 -52.44 -13.43
CA LEU A 380 -4.52 -51.86 -12.14
C LEU A 380 -4.14 -52.95 -11.11
N THR A 381 -3.04 -52.71 -10.38
CA THR A 381 -2.72 -53.23 -9.02
C THR A 381 -2.27 -54.70 -8.80
N GLN A 382 -1.50 -54.89 -7.70
CA GLN A 382 -1.14 -56.14 -6.98
C GLN A 382 -0.05 -57.03 -7.65
N MET A 383 0.90 -57.72 -6.97
CA MET A 383 1.28 -57.90 -5.54
C MET A 383 2.70 -58.58 -5.48
N THR A 384 3.52 -58.71 -4.40
CA THR A 384 3.48 -58.37 -2.95
C THR A 384 4.92 -58.21 -2.37
N SER A 385 5.07 -57.52 -1.22
CA SER A 385 6.04 -57.72 -0.10
C SER A 385 7.49 -58.23 -0.31
N SER A 386 8.48 -57.48 0.19
CA SER A 386 9.39 -58.00 1.25
C SER A 386 10.05 -56.89 2.10
N THR A 387 10.07 -57.17 3.40
CA THR A 387 10.67 -56.45 4.54
C THR A 387 12.18 -56.22 4.45
N ASN A 388 12.66 -55.09 4.99
CA ASN A 388 13.66 -55.10 6.08
C ASN A 388 13.82 -53.74 6.78
N MET A 389 13.89 -53.78 8.11
CA MET A 389 14.28 -52.68 9.01
C MET A 389 15.66 -52.97 9.60
N PRO A 390 16.40 -51.95 10.05
CA PRO A 390 17.30 -52.09 11.20
C PRO A 390 16.86 -51.19 12.36
N THR A 391 16.69 -51.76 13.55
CA THR A 391 16.38 -51.04 14.80
C THR A 391 17.62 -50.91 15.69
N THR A 392 18.04 -49.68 15.95
CA THR A 392 18.96 -49.29 17.03
C THR A 392 18.82 -47.79 17.26
N LYS A 393 18.87 -47.23 18.47
CA LYS A 393 18.74 -47.74 19.86
C LYS A 393 18.71 -46.48 20.74
N ASN A 394 18.03 -46.47 21.88
CA ASN A 394 18.14 -45.31 22.80
C ASN A 394 19.57 -45.18 23.33
N THR A 395 20.11 -43.98 23.29
CA THR A 395 21.23 -43.53 24.13
C THR A 395 20.90 -42.13 24.64
N ASP A 396 20.50 -42.05 25.91
CA ASP A 396 20.47 -40.77 26.61
C ASP A 396 21.87 -40.15 26.55
N THR A 397 21.97 -38.91 26.09
CA THR A 397 23.24 -38.20 26.01
C THR A 397 23.05 -36.77 26.48
N GLU A 398 23.24 -36.56 27.78
CA GLU A 398 23.58 -35.23 28.27
C GLU A 398 24.89 -34.80 27.57
N PHE A 399 24.85 -33.69 26.86
CA PHE A 399 26.05 -32.95 26.49
C PHE A 399 25.87 -31.51 26.95
N GLY A 400 26.59 -31.17 28.02
CA GLY A 400 26.67 -29.81 28.52
C GLY A 400 27.38 -28.91 27.51
N MET A 401 26.93 -27.66 27.42
CA MET A 401 27.62 -26.63 26.66
C MET A 401 28.54 -25.88 27.63
N ASP A 402 29.86 -26.03 27.48
CA ASP A 402 30.86 -25.39 28.35
C ASP A 402 30.89 -23.87 28.13
N ILE A 403 29.99 -23.16 28.81
CA ILE A 403 30.02 -21.69 28.90
C ILE A 403 31.29 -21.31 29.67
N THR A 404 32.30 -20.83 28.93
CA THR A 404 33.59 -20.43 29.50
C THR A 404 33.45 -19.08 30.20
N VAL A 405 32.95 -19.11 31.44
CA VAL A 405 32.86 -17.93 32.32
C VAL A 405 34.26 -17.50 32.75
N ILE A 406 34.88 -16.59 31.99
CA ILE A 406 36.07 -15.88 32.44
C ILE A 406 35.64 -14.90 33.53
N LYS A 407 36.16 -15.08 34.75
CA LYS A 407 35.85 -14.20 35.88
C LYS A 407 37.11 -13.75 36.62
N ASP A 408 37.10 -12.45 36.96
CA ASP A 408 37.92 -11.75 37.95
C ASP A 408 39.45 -11.90 37.87
N ILE A 409 40.12 -10.84 37.41
CA ILE A 409 41.33 -10.34 38.09
C ILE A 409 40.95 -9.01 38.75
N SER A 410 41.13 -8.96 40.07
CA SER A 410 40.72 -7.88 40.97
C SER A 410 41.86 -6.92 41.32
N LYS A 411 41.50 -5.80 41.99
CA LYS A 411 42.34 -4.84 42.76
C LYS A 411 42.86 -3.63 41.98
N ASP A 412 42.98 -2.45 42.58
CA ASP A 412 42.54 -1.96 43.92
C ASP A 412 42.35 -0.42 43.85
N ASP A 413 42.13 0.22 44.99
CA ASP A 413 42.11 1.68 45.26
C ASP A 413 40.83 2.47 44.85
N SER A 414 40.40 3.49 45.60
CA SER A 414 39.88 3.48 46.99
C SER A 414 39.51 4.92 47.42
N LEU A 415 38.33 5.12 48.04
CA LEU A 415 37.91 6.34 48.76
C LEU A 415 37.81 7.63 47.88
N GLY A 416 36.98 8.62 48.20
CA GLY A 416 36.00 8.76 49.29
C GLY A 416 35.11 10.00 49.09
N SER A 417 34.07 10.12 49.91
CA SER A 417 33.02 11.16 49.86
C SER A 417 33.50 12.61 50.08
N LEU A 418 32.80 13.59 49.50
CA LEU A 418 31.98 14.58 50.24
C LEU A 418 31.16 15.52 49.33
N ASP A 419 30.10 16.10 49.91
CA ASP A 419 29.27 17.19 49.36
C ASP A 419 30.09 18.51 49.22
N ASP A 420 29.66 19.60 48.54
CA ASP A 420 28.49 20.40 48.92
C ASP A 420 28.13 21.55 47.93
N SER A 421 26.83 21.90 47.90
CA SER A 421 26.20 23.22 47.63
C SER A 421 26.49 24.14 46.40
N ALA A 422 25.38 24.62 45.82
CA ALA A 422 25.03 26.04 45.58
C ALA A 422 25.46 26.86 44.32
N THR A 423 24.45 27.03 43.43
CA THR A 423 23.89 28.33 42.92
C THR A 423 24.46 29.13 41.72
N LYS A 424 23.51 29.39 40.78
CA LYS A 424 23.13 30.68 40.13
C LYS A 424 23.76 31.18 38.81
N ASN A 425 22.83 31.38 37.86
CA ASN A 425 22.61 32.55 36.96
C ASN A 425 23.58 32.91 35.81
N ARG A 426 22.99 32.81 34.58
CA ARG A 426 22.86 33.86 33.54
C ARG A 426 23.86 35.05 33.54
N GLU A 427 24.56 35.23 32.42
CA GLU A 427 24.49 36.34 31.44
C GLU A 427 25.69 36.22 30.45
N ASN A 428 25.87 36.97 29.36
CA ASN A 428 25.01 37.44 28.25
C ASN A 428 25.91 38.22 27.25
N LYS A 429 25.62 38.19 25.93
CA LYS A 429 25.96 39.21 24.90
C LYS A 429 27.42 39.69 24.70
N VAL A 430 27.88 39.67 23.43
CA VAL A 430 28.80 40.69 22.85
C VAL A 430 28.29 41.07 21.46
N LEU A 431 28.46 42.34 21.07
CA LEU A 431 28.00 42.94 19.80
C LEU A 431 28.94 44.12 19.47
N ILE A 432 29.44 44.23 18.22
CA ILE A 432 30.20 45.38 17.68
C ILE A 432 29.73 45.64 16.23
N VAL A 433 29.81 46.90 15.74
CA VAL A 433 28.89 47.50 14.74
C VAL A 433 29.61 48.52 13.83
N GLN A 434 29.21 48.57 12.54
CA GLN A 434 29.33 49.63 11.48
C GLN A 434 30.67 50.29 11.09
N ASP A 435 30.84 50.53 9.78
CA ASP A 435 30.74 51.81 9.03
C ASP A 435 30.37 51.40 7.55
N GLU A 436 29.46 51.98 6.76
CA GLU A 436 29.31 53.33 6.14
C GLU A 436 30.47 53.75 5.19
N ASP A 437 30.30 54.32 3.97
CA ASP A 437 29.21 54.38 2.95
C ASP A 437 29.81 55.03 1.64
N ASP A 438 29.34 54.77 0.39
CA ASP A 438 29.52 55.69 -0.80
C ASP A 438 29.02 55.22 -2.22
N ILE A 439 27.87 55.77 -2.65
CA ILE A 439 27.43 56.37 -3.95
C ILE A 439 28.17 56.13 -5.33
N VAL A 440 27.55 55.32 -6.22
CA VAL A 440 27.13 55.51 -7.65
C VAL A 440 27.74 56.72 -8.47
N PRO A 441 28.30 56.60 -9.73
CA PRO A 441 27.47 56.42 -10.95
C PRO A 441 28.06 55.89 -12.31
N ASN A 442 27.23 55.10 -13.02
CA ASN A 442 26.79 55.21 -14.44
C ASN A 442 27.76 55.66 -15.58
N ASN A 443 27.95 54.81 -16.63
CA ASN A 443 27.57 55.09 -18.06
C ASN A 443 28.09 54.09 -19.13
N GLY A 444 27.21 53.71 -20.07
CA GLY A 444 27.42 54.02 -21.50
C GLY A 444 28.13 53.05 -22.47
N GLN A 445 27.33 52.29 -23.25
CA GLN A 445 27.43 52.03 -24.72
C GLN A 445 28.77 51.60 -25.40
N GLY A 446 28.74 50.54 -26.23
CA GLY A 446 29.86 50.24 -27.15
C GLY A 446 29.75 48.97 -28.03
N SER A 447 28.81 48.91 -28.96
CA SER A 447 28.52 47.74 -29.81
C SER A 447 29.69 47.22 -30.68
N ARG A 448 29.73 45.89 -30.92
CA ARG A 448 30.07 45.32 -32.25
C ARG A 448 29.56 43.88 -32.47
N MET A 449 29.53 43.45 -33.72
CA MET A 449 28.95 42.19 -34.20
C MET A 449 29.98 41.06 -34.27
N TYR A 450 29.46 39.83 -34.42
CA TYR A 450 30.13 38.57 -34.72
C TYR A 450 31.39 38.63 -35.60
N ASP A 451 32.36 37.80 -35.23
CA ASP A 451 33.12 36.95 -36.18
C ASP A 451 33.17 35.53 -35.58
N MET A 452 33.18 34.49 -36.42
CA MET A 452 33.03 33.08 -36.00
C MET A 452 34.14 32.20 -36.57
N GLU A 453 35.35 32.25 -35.98
CA GLU A 453 36.45 31.36 -36.38
C GLU A 453 37.57 31.22 -35.31
N ASN A 454 37.35 30.38 -34.26
CA ASN A 454 38.42 29.70 -33.51
C ASN A 454 37.83 28.64 -32.54
N PRO A 455 38.60 27.62 -32.10
CA PRO A 455 38.19 26.76 -30.99
C PRO A 455 38.39 27.49 -29.66
N GLU A 456 37.39 27.43 -28.77
CA GLU A 456 37.47 28.09 -27.46
C GLU A 456 38.55 27.47 -26.55
N GLU A 457 39.28 28.33 -25.85
CA GLU A 457 40.29 27.89 -24.88
C GLU A 457 39.63 27.23 -23.66
N VAL A 458 40.30 26.19 -23.13
CA VAL A 458 39.84 25.49 -21.92
C VAL A 458 40.14 26.36 -20.70
N THR A 459 39.15 27.15 -20.28
CA THR A 459 39.19 27.91 -19.02
C THR A 459 39.13 26.97 -17.81
N SER A 460 39.58 27.44 -16.65
CA SER A 460 39.45 26.71 -15.38
C SER A 460 37.99 26.47 -14.97
N GLU A 461 37.07 27.33 -15.45
CA GLU A 461 35.63 27.20 -15.20
C GLU A 461 35.03 26.08 -16.06
N ASN A 462 35.38 26.01 -17.35
CA ASN A 462 34.91 24.93 -18.22
C ASN A 462 35.57 23.56 -17.94
N MET A 463 36.56 23.49 -17.04
CA MET A 463 37.16 22.22 -16.61
C MET A 463 36.39 21.52 -15.49
N TRP A 464 35.82 22.22 -14.51
CA TRP A 464 35.15 21.54 -13.38
C TRP A 464 33.85 20.88 -13.83
N GLU A 465 33.04 21.55 -14.65
CA GLU A 465 31.84 20.97 -15.28
C GLU A 465 32.19 19.71 -16.10
N ARG A 466 33.21 19.79 -16.96
CA ARG A 466 33.66 18.64 -17.76
C ARG A 466 34.21 17.51 -16.89
N THR A 467 34.83 17.80 -15.76
CA THR A 467 35.33 16.78 -14.83
C THR A 467 34.19 16.08 -14.09
N GLU A 468 33.16 16.80 -13.64
CA GLU A 468 31.95 16.19 -13.07
C GLU A 468 31.16 15.38 -14.10
N VAL A 469 31.01 15.88 -15.32
CA VAL A 469 30.30 15.16 -16.40
C VAL A 469 31.05 13.88 -16.79
N LEU A 470 32.38 13.92 -16.87
CA LEU A 470 33.19 12.71 -17.15
C LEU A 470 33.10 11.70 -15.99
N ALA A 471 33.29 12.12 -14.74
CA ALA A 471 33.15 11.25 -13.57
C ALA A 471 31.74 10.66 -13.43
N GLY A 472 30.69 11.43 -13.75
CA GLY A 472 29.32 10.95 -13.82
C GLY A 472 29.09 9.94 -14.95
N SER A 473 29.75 10.12 -16.11
CA SER A 473 29.64 9.18 -17.23
C SER A 473 30.36 7.85 -16.96
N ASP A 474 31.52 7.85 -16.30
CA ASP A 474 32.23 6.63 -15.89
C ASP A 474 31.43 5.87 -14.81
N LEU A 475 30.84 6.59 -13.84
CA LEU A 475 29.95 6.00 -12.83
C LEU A 475 28.72 5.35 -13.46
N ALA A 476 28.02 6.05 -14.36
CA ALA A 476 26.84 5.51 -15.05
C ALA A 476 27.21 4.29 -15.91
N ALA A 477 28.40 4.28 -16.52
CA ALA A 477 28.92 3.13 -17.26
C ALA A 477 29.25 1.93 -16.35
N GLU A 478 29.85 2.15 -15.16
CA GLU A 478 30.04 1.05 -14.19
C GLU A 478 28.70 0.48 -13.71
N VAL A 479 27.74 1.32 -13.32
CA VAL A 479 26.42 0.86 -12.86
C VAL A 479 25.67 0.11 -13.96
N ALA A 480 25.67 0.62 -15.20
CA ALA A 480 25.10 -0.07 -16.35
C ALA A 480 25.78 -1.44 -16.63
N GLY A 481 27.07 -1.58 -16.30
CA GLY A 481 27.80 -2.84 -16.37
C GLY A 481 27.24 -3.96 -15.49
N TYR A 482 26.46 -3.63 -14.44
CA TYR A 482 25.78 -4.61 -13.59
C TYR A 482 24.39 -5.01 -14.10
N ALA A 483 23.90 -4.49 -15.24
CA ALA A 483 22.56 -4.77 -15.74
C ALA A 483 22.26 -6.27 -15.93
N ASP A 484 23.20 -7.04 -16.48
CA ASP A 484 23.04 -8.50 -16.62
C ASP A 484 23.00 -9.23 -15.27
N VAL A 485 23.66 -8.70 -14.23
CA VAL A 485 23.66 -9.28 -12.88
C VAL A 485 22.36 -8.95 -12.15
N ALA A 486 21.91 -7.69 -12.23
CA ALA A 486 20.60 -7.28 -11.72
C ALA A 486 19.47 -8.07 -12.39
N LYS A 487 19.55 -8.27 -13.72
CA LYS A 487 18.60 -9.10 -14.45
C LYS A 487 18.62 -10.56 -13.98
N GLN A 488 19.78 -11.17 -13.75
CA GLN A 488 19.87 -12.54 -13.21
C GLN A 488 19.23 -12.69 -11.82
N ILE A 489 19.40 -11.70 -10.95
CA ILE A 489 18.78 -11.68 -9.61
C ILE A 489 17.25 -11.56 -9.73
N ILE A 490 16.76 -10.63 -10.57
CA ILE A 490 15.32 -10.45 -10.84
C ILE A 490 14.72 -11.72 -11.50
N ASP A 491 15.38 -12.27 -12.51
CA ASP A 491 14.95 -13.49 -13.20
C ASP A 491 14.81 -14.66 -12.20
N LEU A 492 15.78 -14.87 -11.31
CA LEU A 492 15.72 -15.95 -10.31
C LEU A 492 14.59 -15.72 -9.28
N ALA A 493 14.47 -14.51 -8.76
CA ALA A 493 13.55 -14.18 -7.66
C ALA A 493 12.09 -14.04 -8.10
N VAL A 494 11.84 -13.44 -9.27
CA VAL A 494 10.49 -13.08 -9.74
C VAL A 494 9.94 -14.09 -10.75
N PHE A 495 10.79 -14.68 -11.59
CA PHE A 495 10.38 -15.55 -12.70
C PHE A 495 10.96 -16.98 -12.63
N GLY A 496 11.82 -17.27 -11.66
CA GLY A 496 12.64 -18.47 -11.59
C GLY A 496 12.34 -19.37 -10.39
N ALA A 497 13.31 -20.21 -10.02
CA ALA A 497 13.14 -21.23 -8.99
C ALA A 497 12.89 -20.67 -7.57
N ALA A 498 13.32 -19.43 -7.30
CA ALA A 498 13.08 -18.74 -6.03
C ALA A 498 11.73 -18.01 -5.97
N GLN A 499 10.92 -18.05 -7.04
CA GLN A 499 9.59 -17.42 -7.04
C GLN A 499 8.74 -17.93 -5.85
N ASN A 500 8.10 -16.99 -5.16
CA ASN A 500 7.33 -17.24 -3.94
C ASN A 500 8.13 -17.92 -2.79
N ARG A 501 9.47 -17.90 -2.79
CA ARG A 501 10.28 -18.46 -1.68
C ARG A 501 10.14 -17.64 -0.41
N SER A 502 10.27 -16.31 -0.47
CA SER A 502 10.07 -15.43 0.69
C SER A 502 8.65 -15.53 1.27
N TYR A 503 7.62 -15.63 0.43
CA TYR A 503 6.24 -15.82 0.88
C TYR A 503 6.06 -17.14 1.64
N ARG A 504 6.63 -18.24 1.14
CA ARG A 504 6.62 -19.54 1.84
C ARG A 504 7.39 -19.49 3.15
N ARG A 505 8.60 -18.93 3.13
CA ARG A 505 9.43 -18.69 4.34
C ARG A 505 8.69 -17.88 5.39
N LEU A 506 7.99 -16.83 4.99
CA LEU A 506 7.16 -16.00 5.85
C LEU A 506 5.97 -16.78 6.42
N ALA A 507 5.19 -17.48 5.58
CA ALA A 507 4.04 -18.26 6.01
C ALA A 507 4.42 -19.38 7.00
N ASP A 508 5.47 -20.16 6.68
CA ASP A 508 5.99 -21.21 7.55
C ASP A 508 6.45 -20.63 8.91
N PHE A 509 7.09 -19.46 8.91
CA PHE A 509 7.53 -18.73 10.11
C PHE A 509 6.34 -18.21 10.94
N THR A 510 5.38 -17.53 10.32
CA THR A 510 4.20 -16.95 11.01
C THR A 510 3.27 -18.01 11.59
N ASP A 511 3.11 -19.15 10.91
CA ASP A 511 2.26 -20.25 11.38
C ASP A 511 2.97 -21.13 12.43
N THR A 512 4.31 -21.19 12.44
CA THR A 512 5.08 -21.94 13.44
C THR A 512 5.26 -21.15 14.75
N ILE A 513 5.47 -19.84 14.69
CA ILE A 513 5.85 -19.00 15.85
C ILE A 513 4.71 -18.06 16.28
N GLY A 514 4.00 -17.44 15.33
CA GLY A 514 3.01 -16.40 15.61
C GLY A 514 3.63 -15.07 16.05
N ASN A 515 2.95 -14.36 16.95
CA ASN A 515 3.50 -13.13 17.55
C ASN A 515 4.74 -13.40 18.40
N ARG A 516 5.58 -12.37 18.54
CA ARG A 516 6.96 -12.49 18.99
C ARG A 516 7.44 -11.21 19.69
N VAL A 517 6.59 -10.68 20.58
CA VAL A 517 6.84 -9.44 21.35
C VAL A 517 8.10 -9.55 22.23
N SER A 518 8.77 -8.43 22.50
CA SER A 518 9.95 -8.36 23.37
C SER A 518 9.77 -9.05 24.73
N GLY A 519 10.80 -9.79 25.13
CA GLY A 519 10.82 -10.61 26.36
C GLY A 519 9.99 -11.90 26.28
N SER A 520 9.28 -12.17 25.17
CA SER A 520 8.49 -13.39 25.02
C SER A 520 9.35 -14.60 24.63
N GLN A 521 8.86 -15.80 24.98
CA GLN A 521 9.46 -17.06 24.53
C GLN A 521 9.40 -17.23 23.00
N ASN A 522 8.42 -16.60 22.33
CA ASN A 522 8.25 -16.70 20.89
C ASN A 522 9.34 -15.93 20.12
N LEU A 523 9.78 -14.78 20.64
CA LEU A 523 10.93 -14.05 20.11
C LEU A 523 12.22 -14.89 20.15
N GLU A 524 12.50 -15.54 21.28
CA GLU A 524 13.65 -16.45 21.40
C GLU A 524 13.56 -17.66 20.45
N MET A 525 12.34 -18.14 20.18
CA MET A 525 12.12 -19.16 19.13
C MET A 525 12.30 -18.60 17.72
N ALA A 526 11.95 -17.34 17.47
CA ALA A 526 12.15 -16.67 16.18
C ALA A 526 13.64 -16.44 15.88
N ILE A 527 14.39 -15.85 16.82
CA ILE A 527 15.85 -15.70 16.76
C ILE A 527 16.51 -17.05 16.48
N LYS A 528 16.14 -18.09 17.24
CA LYS A 528 16.67 -19.45 17.03
C LYS A 528 16.29 -20.04 15.67
N TYR A 529 15.07 -19.83 15.19
CA TYR A 529 14.64 -20.30 13.87
C TYR A 529 15.49 -19.63 12.77
N MET A 530 15.59 -18.30 12.80
CA MET A 530 16.32 -17.53 11.79
C MET A 530 17.82 -17.84 11.78
N TYR A 531 18.43 -17.98 12.97
CA TYR A 531 19.82 -18.44 13.09
C TYR A 531 20.04 -19.77 12.35
N ASN A 532 19.22 -20.79 12.65
CA ASN A 532 19.36 -22.10 12.04
C ASN A 532 19.04 -22.09 10.53
N ALA A 533 18.07 -21.28 10.10
CA ALA A 533 17.66 -21.21 8.69
C ALA A 533 18.73 -20.50 7.82
N MET A 534 19.27 -19.37 8.28
CA MET A 534 20.34 -18.65 7.58
C MET A 534 21.66 -19.45 7.55
N THR A 535 21.97 -20.22 8.60
CA THR A 535 23.11 -21.15 8.60
C THR A 535 22.91 -22.31 7.61
N GLN A 536 21.68 -22.79 7.41
CA GLN A 536 21.38 -23.86 6.43
C GLN A 536 21.55 -23.41 4.97
N ASP A 537 21.30 -22.13 4.67
CA ASP A 537 21.64 -21.50 3.39
C ASP A 537 23.15 -21.25 3.22
N GLY A 538 23.96 -21.54 4.25
CA GLY A 538 25.41 -21.40 4.23
C GLY A 538 25.90 -19.94 4.34
N LEU A 539 25.08 -19.04 4.88
CA LEU A 539 25.53 -17.70 5.30
C LEU A 539 26.44 -17.82 6.53
N ASP A 540 27.28 -16.81 6.79
CA ASP A 540 27.99 -16.71 8.07
C ASP A 540 27.06 -16.03 9.08
N VAL A 541 26.79 -16.63 10.25
CA VAL A 541 25.67 -16.21 11.11
C VAL A 541 26.08 -16.18 12.58
N TYR A 542 25.81 -15.06 13.24
CA TYR A 542 26.05 -14.84 14.67
C TYR A 542 24.93 -14.02 15.33
N LEU A 543 24.98 -13.95 16.65
CA LEU A 543 24.00 -13.27 17.49
C LEU A 543 24.72 -12.17 18.28
N GLU A 544 24.20 -10.94 18.22
CA GLU A 544 24.70 -9.83 19.04
C GLU A 544 23.75 -9.59 20.23
N PRO A 545 24.25 -9.61 21.48
CA PRO A 545 23.39 -9.51 22.67
C PRO A 545 22.79 -8.12 22.80
N VAL A 546 21.49 -8.08 23.10
CA VAL A 546 20.69 -6.86 23.32
C VAL A 546 19.88 -7.00 24.60
N LYS A 547 19.80 -5.92 25.38
CA LYS A 547 18.93 -5.84 26.56
C LYS A 547 17.62 -5.14 26.19
N ILE A 548 16.48 -5.81 26.39
CA ILE A 548 15.18 -5.38 25.82
C ILE A 548 14.05 -5.22 26.86
N PRO A 549 13.13 -4.24 26.71
CA PRO A 549 12.09 -3.98 27.69
C PRO A 549 11.03 -5.09 27.70
N HIS A 550 10.77 -5.67 28.87
CA HIS A 550 9.80 -6.76 28.99
C HIS A 550 8.44 -6.24 29.47
N TRP A 551 7.45 -6.17 28.58
CA TRP A 551 6.07 -5.76 28.91
C TRP A 551 5.07 -6.86 28.56
N VAL A 552 4.08 -7.07 29.44
CA VAL A 552 3.06 -8.12 29.31
C VAL A 552 1.67 -7.51 29.47
N ARG A 553 0.89 -7.51 28.38
CA ARG A 553 -0.49 -7.00 28.27
C ARG A 553 -1.47 -7.53 29.33
N GLY A 554 -1.35 -8.82 29.66
CA GLY A 554 -2.28 -9.49 30.57
C GLY A 554 -3.70 -9.62 30.01
N LYS A 555 -4.72 -9.62 30.89
CA LYS A 555 -6.13 -9.64 30.48
C LYS A 555 -6.71 -8.24 30.55
N GLU A 556 -7.50 -7.87 29.55
CA GLU A 556 -8.13 -6.54 29.47
C GLU A 556 -9.59 -6.58 29.01
N SER A 557 -10.35 -5.55 29.36
CA SER A 557 -11.74 -5.33 28.92
C SER A 557 -12.21 -3.91 29.25
N ALA A 558 -13.08 -3.34 28.42
CA ALA A 558 -13.89 -2.18 28.80
C ALA A 558 -15.38 -2.37 28.54
N GLU A 559 -16.19 -1.73 29.38
CA GLU A 559 -17.64 -1.70 29.29
C GLU A 559 -18.14 -0.26 29.53
N MET A 560 -18.84 0.30 28.54
CA MET A 560 -19.68 1.46 28.74
C MET A 560 -20.91 1.02 29.54
N ILE A 561 -21.13 1.63 30.70
CA ILE A 561 -22.22 1.33 31.64
C ILE A 561 -23.38 2.32 31.46
N ALA A 562 -23.07 3.58 31.14
CA ALA A 562 -24.03 4.64 30.84
C ALA A 562 -23.59 5.38 29.56
N PRO A 563 -24.53 5.89 28.73
CA PRO A 563 -25.99 5.90 28.93
C PRO A 563 -26.67 4.54 28.70
N ARG A 564 -25.97 3.56 28.12
CA ARG A 564 -26.42 2.17 27.98
C ARG A 564 -25.27 1.20 28.22
N ALA A 565 -25.58 -0.05 28.58
CA ALA A 565 -24.61 -1.12 28.57
C ALA A 565 -24.11 -1.40 27.14
N LYS A 566 -22.79 -1.41 26.95
CA LYS A 566 -22.10 -1.96 25.77
C LYS A 566 -20.66 -2.33 26.13
N ARG A 567 -20.25 -3.53 25.72
CA ARG A 567 -18.82 -3.90 25.67
C ARG A 567 -18.13 -3.09 24.58
N LEU A 568 -16.98 -2.50 24.91
CA LEU A 568 -16.14 -1.83 23.93
C LEU A 568 -15.09 -2.81 23.42
N ALA A 569 -14.76 -2.74 22.14
CA ALA A 569 -13.61 -3.44 21.61
C ALA A 569 -12.37 -2.59 21.90
N ILE A 570 -11.47 -3.12 22.73
CA ILE A 570 -10.29 -2.40 23.23
C ILE A 570 -9.02 -3.20 23.01
N LEU A 571 -7.89 -2.50 23.01
CA LEU A 571 -6.57 -3.10 23.09
C LEU A 571 -5.56 -2.14 23.73
N GLY A 572 -4.92 -2.55 24.83
CA GLY A 572 -3.92 -1.78 25.56
C GLY A 572 -2.78 -1.30 24.68
N LEU A 573 -2.15 -0.19 25.05
CA LEU A 573 -0.93 0.28 24.38
C LEU A 573 0.31 -0.35 25.00
N GLY A 574 1.35 -0.52 24.18
CA GLY A 574 2.65 -0.99 24.62
C GLY A 574 3.25 -0.09 25.69
N SER A 575 4.03 -0.66 26.61
CA SER A 575 4.51 -0.02 27.86
C SER A 575 3.44 0.33 28.91
N SER A 576 2.15 0.41 28.53
CA SER A 576 1.11 1.01 29.37
C SER A 576 0.87 0.25 30.67
N VAL A 577 0.58 0.99 31.75
CA VAL A 577 0.37 0.41 33.09
C VAL A 577 -1.02 -0.22 33.24
N GLY A 578 -1.11 -1.32 33.98
CA GLY A 578 -2.38 -1.94 34.33
C GLY A 578 -3.25 -1.06 35.23
N THR A 579 -4.56 -1.30 35.23
CA THR A 579 -5.50 -0.70 36.19
C THR A 579 -5.28 -1.26 37.60
N PRO A 580 -5.74 -0.57 38.66
CA PRO A 580 -5.95 -1.18 39.97
C PRO A 580 -6.78 -2.48 39.89
N PRO A 581 -6.63 -3.42 40.84
CA PRO A 581 -7.32 -4.73 40.81
C PRO A 581 -8.85 -4.66 40.70
N GLU A 582 -9.47 -3.59 41.21
CA GLU A 582 -10.89 -3.30 41.14
C GLU A 582 -11.37 -2.71 39.79
N GLY A 583 -10.43 -2.37 38.90
CA GLY A 583 -10.65 -1.64 37.65
C GLY A 583 -10.90 -0.14 37.86
N ILE A 584 -10.83 0.64 36.79
CA ILE A 584 -11.18 2.07 36.82
C ILE A 584 -12.62 2.23 36.34
N LYS A 585 -13.48 2.86 37.12
CA LYS A 585 -14.84 3.25 36.70
C LYS A 585 -15.01 4.76 36.84
N ALA A 586 -15.05 5.47 35.72
CA ALA A 586 -15.13 6.93 35.68
C ALA A 586 -16.11 7.42 34.62
N GLU A 587 -16.45 8.70 34.68
CA GLU A 587 -17.06 9.41 33.54
C GLU A 587 -16.05 9.55 32.41
N VAL A 588 -16.55 9.63 31.18
CA VAL A 588 -15.73 9.89 30.00
C VAL A 588 -15.81 11.36 29.61
N LEU A 589 -14.66 11.98 29.40
CA LEU A 589 -14.49 13.21 28.63
C LEU A 589 -14.05 12.82 27.22
N VAL A 590 -14.85 13.12 26.20
CA VAL A 590 -14.42 12.99 24.80
C VAL A 590 -13.86 14.33 24.34
N VAL A 591 -12.68 14.27 23.73
CA VAL A 591 -12.00 15.37 23.03
C VAL A 591 -11.49 14.87 21.68
N GLN A 592 -11.24 15.75 20.73
CA GLN A 592 -10.63 15.41 19.45
C GLN A 592 -9.13 15.73 19.47
N SER A 593 -8.70 16.88 19.99
CA SER A 593 -7.29 17.30 20.01
C SER A 593 -6.67 17.47 21.40
N PHE A 594 -5.33 17.54 21.45
CA PHE A 594 -4.59 17.91 22.66
C PHE A 594 -4.88 19.34 23.13
N ASP A 595 -5.19 20.27 22.23
CA ASP A 595 -5.49 21.65 22.62
C ASP A 595 -6.92 21.80 23.15
N GLU A 596 -7.88 21.03 22.63
CA GLU A 596 -9.20 20.90 23.24
C GLU A 596 -9.09 20.34 24.67
N LEU A 597 -8.23 19.34 24.89
CA LEU A 597 -7.95 18.81 26.22
C LEU A 597 -7.35 19.84 27.18
N LYS A 598 -6.44 20.70 26.70
CA LYS A 598 -5.86 21.81 27.49
C LYS A 598 -6.92 22.87 27.83
N GLN A 599 -7.76 23.25 26.87
CA GLN A 599 -8.87 24.18 27.09
C GLN A 599 -9.90 23.63 28.09
N ARG A 600 -10.18 22.31 28.02
CA ARG A 600 -11.15 21.59 28.86
C ARG A 600 -10.50 20.88 30.05
N ALA A 601 -9.30 21.28 30.47
CA ALA A 601 -8.51 20.61 31.50
C ALA A 601 -9.26 20.41 32.83
N SER A 602 -10.11 21.37 33.22
CA SER A 602 -10.95 21.28 34.42
C SER A 602 -12.03 20.18 34.36
N GLU A 603 -12.47 19.79 33.16
CA GLU A 603 -13.40 18.67 32.94
C GLU A 603 -12.72 17.30 32.97
N ALA A 604 -11.39 17.24 32.78
CA ALA A 604 -10.65 15.98 32.67
C ALA A 604 -10.34 15.34 34.04
N ILE A 605 -10.35 16.14 35.11
CA ILE A 605 -9.97 15.73 36.47
C ILE A 605 -10.85 14.56 36.94
N GLY A 606 -10.23 13.40 37.18
CA GLY A 606 -10.92 12.19 37.63
C GLY A 606 -11.67 11.42 36.54
N ARG A 607 -11.59 11.83 35.27
CA ARG A 607 -12.28 11.19 34.13
C ARG A 607 -11.35 10.29 33.31
N ILE A 608 -11.97 9.41 32.52
CA ILE A 608 -11.31 8.75 31.39
C ILE A 608 -11.36 9.74 30.21
N VAL A 609 -10.22 10.01 29.58
CA VAL A 609 -10.18 10.83 28.36
C VAL A 609 -10.26 9.92 27.14
N VAL A 610 -11.24 10.16 26.26
CA VAL A 610 -11.32 9.57 24.93
C VAL A 610 -10.78 10.57 23.92
N PHE A 611 -9.69 10.21 23.22
CA PHE A 611 -9.21 10.96 22.06
C PHE A 611 -9.88 10.42 20.79
N ASN A 612 -10.80 11.20 20.20
CA ASN A 612 -11.41 10.95 18.89
C ASN A 612 -10.82 11.87 17.81
N GLN A 613 -9.48 11.88 17.69
CA GLN A 613 -8.80 12.55 16.59
C GLN A 613 -9.15 11.83 15.27
N PRO A 614 -9.65 12.52 14.24
CA PRO A 614 -9.76 11.96 12.89
C PRO A 614 -8.38 11.58 12.34
N PHE A 615 -8.29 10.48 11.60
CA PHE A 615 -7.05 10.09 10.93
C PHE A 615 -6.74 11.07 9.80
N VAL A 616 -5.52 11.63 9.79
CA VAL A 616 -4.99 12.47 8.72
C VAL A 616 -3.90 11.69 7.98
N SER A 617 -2.76 11.51 8.64
CA SER A 617 -1.70 10.57 8.28
C SER A 617 -1.31 9.71 9.49
N TYR A 618 -0.58 8.61 9.30
CA TYR A 618 -0.07 7.83 10.44
C TYR A 618 0.90 8.67 11.28
N GLY A 619 1.87 9.37 10.65
CA GLY A 619 2.88 10.18 11.33
C GLY A 619 2.32 11.31 12.20
N GLU A 620 1.24 11.97 11.77
CA GLU A 620 0.55 12.97 12.62
C GLU A 620 -0.33 12.31 13.69
N THR A 621 -1.16 11.33 13.29
CA THR A 621 -2.20 10.79 14.18
C THR A 621 -1.60 9.92 15.29
N VAL A 622 -0.45 9.26 15.04
CA VAL A 622 0.23 8.41 16.04
C VAL A 622 0.70 9.18 17.28
N ALA A 623 0.85 10.51 17.21
CA ALA A 623 1.16 11.35 18.37
C ALA A 623 0.14 11.15 19.51
N TYR A 624 -1.13 10.87 19.20
CA TYR A 624 -2.16 10.56 20.19
C TYR A 624 -1.90 9.20 20.88
N ARG A 625 -1.51 8.16 20.12
CA ARG A 625 -1.08 6.86 20.68
C ARG A 625 0.15 7.03 21.58
N ALA A 626 1.16 7.73 21.08
CA ALA A 626 2.43 7.92 21.76
C ALA A 626 2.30 8.70 23.08
N TYR A 627 1.64 9.87 23.05
CA TYR A 627 1.71 10.84 24.16
C TYR A 627 0.40 11.08 24.89
N GLY A 628 -0.74 10.58 24.40
CA GLY A 628 -2.06 10.90 24.95
C GLY A 628 -2.23 10.55 26.43
N ALA A 629 -1.61 9.46 26.89
CA ALA A 629 -1.59 9.08 28.31
C ALA A 629 -0.89 10.14 29.18
N SER A 630 0.20 10.73 28.66
CA SER A 630 0.97 11.78 29.34
C SER A 630 0.22 13.12 29.33
N GLU A 631 -0.38 13.52 28.21
CA GLU A 631 -1.19 14.75 28.12
C GLU A 631 -2.42 14.70 29.04
N ALA A 632 -3.16 13.60 29.04
CA ALA A 632 -4.33 13.43 29.91
C ALA A 632 -3.95 13.37 31.40
N ALA A 633 -2.81 12.76 31.74
CA ALA A 633 -2.33 12.72 33.12
C ALA A 633 -1.96 14.11 33.67
N LYS A 634 -1.40 15.01 32.84
CA LYS A 634 -1.07 16.40 33.24
C LYS A 634 -2.31 17.18 33.71
N VAL A 635 -3.47 16.93 33.10
CA VAL A 635 -4.76 17.55 33.46
C VAL A 635 -5.59 16.72 34.46
N GLY A 636 -5.00 15.68 35.05
CA GLY A 636 -5.62 14.93 36.14
C GLY A 636 -6.60 13.82 35.73
N ALA A 637 -6.56 13.36 34.48
CA ALA A 637 -7.29 12.16 34.05
C ALA A 637 -6.81 10.90 34.79
N VAL A 638 -7.65 9.85 34.80
CA VAL A 638 -7.34 8.57 35.48
C VAL A 638 -6.96 7.44 34.53
N ALA A 639 -7.34 7.52 33.25
CA ALA A 639 -6.94 6.62 32.17
C ALA A 639 -7.28 7.25 30.80
N THR A 640 -6.74 6.70 29.73
CA THR A 640 -6.98 7.13 28.35
C THR A 640 -7.53 6.01 27.48
N LEU A 641 -8.44 6.37 26.58
CA LEU A 641 -8.94 5.55 25.50
C LEU A 641 -8.69 6.30 24.19
N ILE A 642 -8.10 5.65 23.19
CA ILE A 642 -7.60 6.34 22.00
C ILE A 642 -8.26 5.73 20.76
N ARG A 643 -8.79 6.55 19.85
CA ARG A 643 -9.23 6.08 18.53
C ARG A 643 -8.05 5.40 17.85
N SER A 644 -8.25 4.17 17.37
CA SER A 644 -7.21 3.42 16.67
C SER A 644 -6.68 4.20 15.47
N ILE A 645 -5.36 4.15 15.28
CA ILE A 645 -4.62 5.00 14.33
C ILE A 645 -4.75 4.42 12.92
N THR A 646 -5.90 4.65 12.28
CA THR A 646 -6.24 4.07 10.98
C THR A 646 -7.35 4.86 10.28
N PRO A 647 -7.38 4.93 8.93
CA PRO A 647 -8.44 5.61 8.18
C PRO A 647 -9.81 4.92 8.29
N PHE A 648 -9.85 3.59 8.42
CA PHE A 648 -11.09 2.80 8.55
C PHE A 648 -10.97 1.76 9.67
N SER A 649 -12.10 1.19 10.13
CA SER A 649 -12.04 0.04 11.05
C SER A 649 -13.12 -0.99 10.72
N ILE A 650 -12.83 -2.23 11.08
CA ILE A 650 -13.71 -3.40 11.00
C ILE A 650 -13.95 -3.94 12.43
N ASN A 651 -14.29 -3.05 13.37
CA ASN A 651 -14.25 -3.30 14.82
C ASN A 651 -12.86 -3.84 15.25
N SER A 652 -11.77 -3.26 14.73
CA SER A 652 -10.38 -3.65 15.03
C SER A 652 -9.66 -2.57 15.85
N PRO A 653 -9.31 -2.84 17.13
CA PRO A 653 -8.52 -1.93 17.95
C PRO A 653 -7.02 -2.17 17.71
N HIS A 654 -6.25 -1.11 17.48
CA HIS A 654 -4.82 -1.21 17.12
C HIS A 654 -3.91 -0.82 18.29
N THR A 655 -2.89 -1.63 18.59
CA THR A 655 -1.92 -1.36 19.66
C THR A 655 -0.74 -0.53 19.12
N GLY A 656 0.45 -0.68 19.71
CA GLY A 656 1.63 0.13 19.39
C GLY A 656 2.23 0.78 20.62
N LEU A 657 3.46 1.27 20.47
CA LEU A 657 4.19 1.97 21.54
C LEU A 657 3.42 3.22 22.02
N GLN A 658 3.38 3.37 23.35
CA GLN A 658 2.99 4.56 24.10
C GLN A 658 4.12 4.92 25.06
N ASP A 659 4.45 6.21 25.18
CA ASP A 659 5.52 6.73 26.03
C ASP A 659 4.97 7.50 27.24
N TYR A 660 5.70 7.46 28.36
CA TYR A 660 5.36 8.13 29.60
C TYR A 660 6.42 9.18 29.94
N GLN A 661 6.09 10.45 29.69
CA GLN A 661 6.98 11.56 30.00
C GLN A 661 7.40 11.55 31.49
N ASP A 662 8.70 11.74 31.72
CA ASP A 662 9.27 11.82 33.07
C ASP A 662 8.59 12.87 33.97
N GLY A 663 8.43 12.52 35.23
CA GLY A 663 7.72 13.32 36.23
C GLY A 663 6.19 13.32 36.10
N VAL A 664 5.62 12.82 34.99
CA VAL A 664 4.17 12.71 34.80
C VAL A 664 3.65 11.41 35.43
N LYS A 665 2.47 11.46 36.05
CA LYS A 665 1.82 10.28 36.62
C LYS A 665 1.40 9.31 35.51
N ARG A 666 1.98 8.11 35.49
CA ARG A 666 1.57 7.04 34.56
C ARG A 666 0.11 6.62 34.82
N ILE A 667 -0.70 6.59 33.77
CA ILE A 667 -2.12 6.17 33.79
C ILE A 667 -2.37 5.09 32.71
N PRO A 668 -3.31 4.15 32.91
CA PRO A 668 -3.60 3.12 31.91
C PRO A 668 -4.10 3.71 30.59
N SER A 669 -3.59 3.21 29.47
CA SER A 669 -3.95 3.65 28.13
C SER A 669 -4.24 2.48 27.19
N ALA A 670 -5.36 2.54 26.49
CA ALA A 670 -5.75 1.55 25.48
C ALA A 670 -6.30 2.23 24.23
N CYS A 671 -6.09 1.62 23.07
CA CYS A 671 -6.89 1.94 21.90
C CYS A 671 -8.28 1.33 21.99
N ILE A 672 -9.21 1.96 21.29
CA ILE A 672 -10.56 1.50 21.01
C ILE A 672 -10.81 1.62 19.50
N THR A 673 -11.82 0.92 19.00
CA THR A 673 -12.16 0.96 17.57
C THR A 673 -12.70 2.34 17.18
N VAL A 674 -12.65 2.66 15.88
CA VAL A 674 -13.14 3.95 15.37
C VAL A 674 -14.63 4.12 15.69
N GLU A 675 -15.43 3.08 15.52
CA GLU A 675 -16.88 3.08 15.77
C GLU A 675 -17.22 3.33 17.25
N ASP A 676 -16.39 2.87 18.18
CA ASP A 676 -16.58 3.04 19.62
C ASP A 676 -16.15 4.44 20.10
N ALA A 677 -15.08 5.00 19.55
CA ALA A 677 -14.72 6.41 19.77
C ALA A 677 -15.80 7.35 19.23
N GLU A 678 -16.24 7.11 17.99
CA GLU A 678 -17.29 7.86 17.29
C GLU A 678 -18.67 7.75 17.95
N LEU A 679 -19.03 6.56 18.47
CA LEU A 679 -20.24 6.36 19.28
C LEU A 679 -20.22 7.26 20.52
N MET A 680 -19.09 7.31 21.22
CA MET A 680 -18.93 8.14 22.42
C MET A 680 -18.89 9.63 22.09
N TRP A 681 -18.21 10.05 21.02
CA TRP A 681 -18.24 11.43 20.54
C TRP A 681 -19.67 11.90 20.24
N ARG A 682 -20.45 11.14 19.46
CA ARG A 682 -21.87 11.45 19.21
C ARG A 682 -22.75 11.44 20.47
N MET A 683 -22.39 10.67 21.51
CA MET A 683 -23.07 10.73 22.81
C MET A 683 -22.73 12.00 23.59
N ALA A 684 -21.45 12.40 23.62
CA ALA A 684 -21.00 13.61 24.28
C ALA A 684 -21.61 14.87 23.65
N GLN A 685 -21.68 14.94 22.31
CA GLN A 685 -22.31 16.03 21.57
C GLN A 685 -23.82 16.21 21.89
N ARG A 686 -24.49 15.15 22.36
CA ARG A 686 -25.90 15.22 22.84
C ARG A 686 -26.01 15.47 24.36
N GLY A 687 -24.92 15.87 25.02
CA GLY A 687 -24.87 16.04 26.48
C GLY A 687 -25.11 14.75 27.27
N GLN A 688 -24.96 13.57 26.66
CA GLN A 688 -25.28 12.31 27.32
C GLN A 688 -24.13 11.89 28.24
N ARG A 689 -24.45 11.61 29.51
CA ARG A 689 -23.47 11.17 30.51
C ARG A 689 -22.92 9.78 30.21
N ILE A 690 -21.70 9.72 29.71
CA ILE A 690 -20.97 8.47 29.43
C ILE A 690 -20.20 8.04 30.69
N VAL A 691 -20.27 6.75 31.03
CA VAL A 691 -19.49 6.14 32.12
C VAL A 691 -18.90 4.83 31.61
N VAL A 692 -17.59 4.68 31.71
CA VAL A 692 -16.87 3.45 31.32
C VAL A 692 -16.24 2.80 32.55
N ARG A 693 -16.28 1.46 32.58
CA ARG A 693 -15.39 0.62 33.39
C ARG A 693 -14.30 0.08 32.49
N LEU A 694 -13.05 0.40 32.81
CA LEU A 694 -11.83 -0.14 32.20
C LEU A 694 -11.16 -1.13 33.16
N THR A 695 -10.58 -2.19 32.63
CA THR A 695 -9.73 -3.12 33.38
C THR A 695 -8.61 -3.59 32.46
N MET A 696 -7.36 -3.44 32.91
CA MET A 696 -6.15 -3.85 32.17
C MET A 696 -5.20 -4.55 33.14
N GLY A 697 -4.78 -5.76 32.80
CA GLY A 697 -3.84 -6.57 33.59
C GLY A 697 -2.37 -6.31 33.29
N ALA A 698 -2.05 -5.22 32.58
CA ALA A 698 -0.75 -4.94 31.99
C ALA A 698 0.36 -4.70 33.03
N LYS A 699 1.56 -5.21 32.75
CA LYS A 699 2.72 -5.16 33.65
C LYS A 699 4.02 -5.02 32.88
N THR A 700 4.87 -4.10 33.32
CA THR A 700 6.30 -4.12 33.03
C THR A 700 6.99 -5.11 33.98
N LEU A 701 7.85 -5.95 33.44
CA LEU A 701 8.77 -6.84 34.16
C LEU A 701 10.21 -6.29 34.02
N PRO A 702 11.21 -6.82 34.75
CA PRO A 702 12.60 -6.46 34.50
C PRO A 702 13.01 -6.80 33.05
N ASP A 703 13.84 -5.95 32.46
CA ASP A 703 14.36 -6.11 31.09
C ASP A 703 14.97 -7.50 30.87
N ALA A 704 14.70 -8.08 29.70
CA ALA A 704 15.24 -9.36 29.29
C ALA A 704 16.59 -9.20 28.58
N GLU A 705 17.42 -10.25 28.62
CA GLU A 705 18.56 -10.40 27.72
C GLU A 705 18.07 -11.20 26.49
N SER A 706 18.40 -10.76 25.28
CA SER A 706 18.01 -11.36 24.00
C SER A 706 19.08 -11.05 22.93
N PHE A 707 18.79 -11.26 21.64
CA PHE A 707 19.79 -11.12 20.57
C PHE A 707 19.26 -10.53 19.25
N ASN A 708 19.96 -9.52 18.72
CA ASN A 708 19.87 -9.20 17.28
C ASN A 708 20.48 -10.37 16.48
N THR A 709 19.87 -10.77 15.37
CA THR A 709 20.39 -11.85 14.51
C THR A 709 21.15 -11.26 13.32
N VAL A 710 22.43 -11.57 13.16
CA VAL A 710 23.28 -11.06 12.08
C VAL A 710 23.67 -12.19 11.14
N ALA A 711 23.57 -11.97 9.83
CA ALA A 711 24.04 -12.89 8.80
C ALA A 711 24.84 -12.16 7.70
N GLU A 712 25.93 -12.75 7.22
CA GLU A 712 26.87 -12.08 6.31
C GLU A 712 27.27 -12.92 5.08
N ILE A 713 27.57 -12.20 4.00
CA ILE A 713 28.39 -12.67 2.88
C ILE A 713 29.63 -11.75 2.84
N PRO A 714 30.80 -12.22 3.33
CA PRO A 714 32.02 -11.42 3.37
C PRO A 714 32.47 -10.93 2.00
N GLY A 715 32.89 -9.66 1.94
CA GLY A 715 33.43 -9.03 0.73
C GLY A 715 34.74 -9.67 0.29
N TRP A 716 34.96 -9.78 -1.02
CA TRP A 716 36.23 -10.33 -1.55
C TRP A 716 37.33 -9.30 -1.75
N GLU A 717 36.99 -8.01 -1.79
CA GLU A 717 37.91 -6.88 -2.05
C GLU A 717 38.02 -5.96 -0.83
N HIS A 718 36.88 -5.63 -0.23
CA HIS A 718 36.72 -4.78 0.96
C HIS A 718 35.87 -5.50 2.03
N PRO A 719 36.36 -6.59 2.65
CA PRO A 719 35.63 -7.30 3.70
C PRO A 719 35.32 -6.42 4.93
N GLU A 720 36.10 -5.36 5.15
CA GLU A 720 35.92 -4.37 6.22
C GLU A 720 34.75 -3.40 5.97
N GLN A 721 34.31 -3.24 4.71
CA GLN A 721 33.22 -2.35 4.32
C GLN A 721 31.89 -3.10 4.26
N VAL A 722 30.82 -2.47 4.73
CA VAL A 722 29.51 -3.08 4.97
C VAL A 722 28.42 -2.37 4.18
N VAL A 723 27.62 -3.15 3.44
CA VAL A 723 26.28 -2.78 2.99
C VAL A 723 25.29 -3.58 3.84
N LEU A 724 24.50 -2.88 4.66
CA LEU A 724 23.55 -3.48 5.60
C LEU A 724 22.13 -3.47 5.01
N LEU A 725 21.41 -4.59 5.16
CA LEU A 725 19.96 -4.68 4.91
C LEU A 725 19.26 -5.22 6.16
N SER A 726 18.05 -4.76 6.44
CA SER A 726 17.37 -5.10 7.69
C SER A 726 15.85 -5.04 7.66
N GLY A 727 15.30 -5.68 8.69
CA GLY A 727 13.90 -5.68 9.13
C GLY A 727 13.86 -6.19 10.59
N HIS A 728 12.75 -6.03 11.31
CA HIS A 728 12.71 -6.40 12.74
C HIS A 728 12.11 -7.79 13.02
N LEU A 729 12.66 -8.47 14.03
CA LEU A 729 12.30 -9.84 14.38
C LEU A 729 11.27 -9.95 15.51
N ASP A 730 10.94 -8.88 16.23
CA ASP A 730 9.79 -8.85 17.13
C ASP A 730 8.49 -8.45 16.40
N SER A 731 7.37 -8.39 17.14
CA SER A 731 6.06 -7.89 16.70
C SER A 731 5.12 -7.71 17.90
N TRP A 732 4.03 -6.96 17.78
CA TRP A 732 2.95 -6.97 18.78
C TRP A 732 2.33 -8.36 18.98
N ASP A 733 1.84 -8.55 20.21
CA ASP A 733 1.33 -9.80 20.76
C ASP A 733 -0.07 -10.23 20.26
N VAL A 734 -0.67 -9.48 19.33
CA VAL A 734 -2.06 -9.69 18.89
C VAL A 734 -2.24 -10.29 17.50
N GLY A 735 -1.20 -10.29 16.68
CA GLY A 735 -1.22 -10.86 15.33
C GLY A 735 -0.28 -12.06 15.19
N GLN A 736 0.29 -12.20 13.99
CA GLN A 736 1.45 -13.05 13.72
C GLN A 736 2.68 -12.24 13.26
N GLY A 737 2.58 -10.89 13.28
CA GLY A 737 3.64 -9.99 12.78
C GLY A 737 4.07 -10.26 11.35
N ALA A 738 3.11 -10.51 10.45
CA ALA A 738 3.40 -11.00 9.09
C ALA A 738 3.93 -9.90 8.16
N MET A 739 3.33 -8.71 8.21
CA MET A 739 3.78 -7.52 7.47
C MET A 739 4.70 -6.61 8.30
N ASP A 740 4.75 -6.86 9.61
CA ASP A 740 5.27 -5.97 10.65
C ASP A 740 6.00 -6.87 11.68
N ASP A 741 7.31 -7.08 11.56
CA ASP A 741 8.07 -7.03 10.29
C ASP A 741 8.61 -8.41 9.86
N GLY A 742 7.71 -9.41 9.80
CA GLY A 742 8.04 -10.68 9.16
C GLY A 742 8.45 -10.48 7.69
N GLY A 743 7.86 -9.48 7.02
CA GLY A 743 8.11 -9.13 5.63
C GLY A 743 9.56 -8.73 5.36
N GLY A 744 9.99 -7.60 5.92
CA GLY A 744 11.34 -7.06 5.83
C GLY A 744 12.41 -8.01 6.35
N ALA A 745 12.12 -8.77 7.43
CA ALA A 745 13.01 -9.82 7.90
C ALA A 745 13.24 -10.94 6.85
N MET A 746 12.17 -11.47 6.23
CA MET A 746 12.33 -12.48 5.16
C MET A 746 12.90 -11.88 3.87
N ILE A 747 12.62 -10.62 3.55
CA ILE A 747 13.19 -9.89 2.40
C ILE A 747 14.71 -9.72 2.56
N SER A 748 15.17 -9.42 3.77
CA SER A 748 16.60 -9.23 4.09
C SER A 748 17.37 -10.55 4.02
N TRP A 749 16.80 -11.63 4.56
CA TRP A 749 17.33 -12.98 4.41
C TRP A 749 17.35 -13.44 2.94
N GLU A 750 16.27 -13.22 2.18
CA GLU A 750 16.18 -13.61 0.77
C GLU A 750 17.24 -12.91 -0.08
N ALA A 751 17.53 -11.62 0.18
CA ALA A 751 18.55 -10.87 -0.55
C ALA A 751 19.93 -11.56 -0.50
N LEU A 752 20.37 -11.97 0.70
CA LEU A 752 21.62 -12.74 0.86
C LEU A 752 21.49 -14.15 0.24
N SER A 753 20.34 -14.80 0.41
CA SER A 753 20.07 -16.14 -0.16
C SER A 753 20.28 -16.17 -1.68
N LEU A 754 19.74 -15.19 -2.40
CA LEU A 754 19.81 -15.10 -3.87
C LEU A 754 21.24 -14.82 -4.35
N ILE A 755 21.97 -13.91 -3.69
CA ILE A 755 23.38 -13.61 -3.99
C ILE A 755 24.24 -14.87 -3.80
N LYS A 756 24.00 -15.62 -2.72
CA LYS A 756 24.68 -16.88 -2.41
C LYS A 756 24.39 -17.97 -3.44
N GLU A 757 23.12 -18.15 -3.81
CA GLU A 757 22.64 -19.18 -4.74
C GLU A 757 23.16 -18.97 -6.17
N LEU A 758 23.24 -17.72 -6.63
CA LEU A 758 23.85 -17.35 -7.92
C LEU A 758 25.39 -17.43 -7.91
N GLY A 759 26.01 -17.72 -6.76
CA GLY A 759 27.48 -17.76 -6.60
C GLY A 759 28.16 -16.39 -6.72
N LEU A 760 27.38 -15.30 -6.66
CA LEU A 760 27.85 -13.94 -6.76
C LEU A 760 28.68 -13.56 -5.53
N ARG A 761 29.70 -12.71 -5.73
CA ARG A 761 30.60 -12.25 -4.68
C ARG A 761 30.64 -10.73 -4.65
N PRO A 762 30.03 -10.07 -3.65
CA PRO A 762 30.10 -8.62 -3.52
C PRO A 762 31.54 -8.18 -3.20
N ARG A 763 31.96 -7.02 -3.69
CA ARG A 763 33.28 -6.43 -3.35
C ARG A 763 33.37 -6.18 -1.84
N ARG A 764 32.31 -5.57 -1.30
CA ARG A 764 32.06 -5.27 0.12
C ARG A 764 31.34 -6.42 0.82
N THR A 765 31.38 -6.47 2.15
CA THR A 765 30.55 -7.39 2.93
C THR A 765 29.08 -6.99 2.86
N LEU A 766 28.23 -7.97 2.54
CA LEU A 766 26.78 -7.81 2.53
C LEU A 766 26.22 -8.40 3.84
N ARG A 767 25.63 -7.57 4.68
CA ARG A 767 25.15 -7.93 6.02
C ARG A 767 23.62 -7.81 6.09
N ALA A 768 22.93 -8.89 6.42
CA ALA A 768 21.60 -8.81 6.98
C ALA A 768 21.69 -8.64 8.50
N VAL A 769 20.96 -7.69 9.07
CA VAL A 769 20.68 -7.67 10.51
C VAL A 769 19.18 -7.70 10.72
N LEU A 770 18.74 -8.58 11.61
CA LEU A 770 17.36 -8.68 12.05
C LEU A 770 17.27 -8.13 13.47
N TRP A 771 16.63 -6.98 13.60
CA TRP A 771 16.56 -6.21 14.84
C TRP A 771 15.65 -6.86 15.88
N THR A 772 15.73 -6.41 17.13
CA THR A 772 14.90 -6.93 18.21
C THR A 772 14.54 -5.82 19.18
N ALA A 773 13.26 -5.75 19.53
CA ALA A 773 12.62 -4.63 20.21
C ALA A 773 12.62 -3.33 19.39
N GLU A 774 12.35 -3.41 18.08
CA GLU A 774 11.92 -2.23 17.30
C GLU A 774 10.67 -1.64 17.94
N GLU A 775 9.68 -2.50 18.20
CA GLU A 775 8.31 -2.12 18.56
C GLU A 775 8.22 -1.46 19.95
N GLN A 776 9.33 -1.32 20.65
CA GLN A 776 9.46 -0.56 21.91
C GLN A 776 10.41 0.65 21.80
N GLY A 777 10.73 1.07 20.57
CA GLY A 777 11.49 2.28 20.25
C GLY A 777 12.88 2.04 19.65
N GLY A 778 13.03 1.08 18.73
CA GLY A 778 14.30 0.82 18.03
C GLY A 778 15.43 0.30 18.92
N VAL A 779 15.09 -0.43 19.99
CA VAL A 779 16.01 -0.69 21.12
C VAL A 779 17.21 -1.56 20.73
N GLY A 780 17.00 -2.53 19.83
CA GLY A 780 18.06 -3.40 19.30
C GLY A 780 18.99 -2.71 18.33
N ALA A 781 18.46 -1.89 17.42
CA ALA A 781 19.30 -1.15 16.48
C ALA A 781 20.03 0.02 17.15
N GLN A 782 19.43 0.68 18.14
CA GLN A 782 20.12 1.69 18.94
C GLN A 782 21.31 1.10 19.70
N GLN A 783 21.15 -0.07 20.34
CA GLN A 783 22.28 -0.76 21.00
C GLN A 783 23.35 -1.22 19.99
N TYR A 784 22.95 -1.74 18.83
CA TYR A 784 23.88 -2.09 17.75
C TYR A 784 24.63 -0.85 17.23
N PHE A 785 23.95 0.27 16.98
CA PHE A 785 24.59 1.53 16.62
C PHE A 785 25.57 1.99 17.71
N ASP A 786 25.19 1.93 18.99
CA ASP A 786 26.07 2.33 20.09
C ASP A 786 27.35 1.49 20.21
N LEU A 787 27.31 0.22 19.78
CA LEU A 787 28.47 -0.66 19.66
C LEU A 787 29.31 -0.37 18.40
N HIS A 788 28.66 -0.27 17.22
CA HIS A 788 29.35 -0.23 15.92
C HIS A 788 29.73 1.18 15.43
N LYS A 789 29.18 2.26 15.99
CA LYS A 789 29.46 3.65 15.59
C LYS A 789 30.93 4.08 15.66
N VAL A 790 31.78 3.35 16.40
CA VAL A 790 33.24 3.56 16.41
C VAL A 790 33.85 3.27 15.04
N ASN A 791 33.27 2.33 14.29
CA ASN A 791 33.69 1.92 12.94
C ASN A 791 32.72 2.45 11.86
N MET A 792 31.98 3.53 12.14
CA MET A 792 30.90 4.03 11.28
C MET A 792 31.35 4.37 9.85
N SER A 793 32.62 4.75 9.67
CA SER A 793 33.27 4.97 8.36
C SER A 793 33.27 3.76 7.42
N ASN A 794 32.93 2.57 7.94
CA ASN A 794 32.92 1.32 7.20
C ASN A 794 31.53 0.97 6.66
N PHE A 795 30.48 1.70 7.03
CA PHE A 795 29.11 1.47 6.54
C PHE A 795 28.89 2.37 5.32
N ASP A 796 28.93 1.80 4.11
CA ASP A 796 28.71 2.54 2.86
C ASP A 796 27.22 2.80 2.59
N LEU A 797 26.34 1.88 3.02
CA LEU A 797 24.90 1.97 2.90
C LEU A 797 24.19 1.15 3.99
N VAL A 798 23.12 1.69 4.56
CA VAL A 798 22.23 0.99 5.49
C VAL A 798 20.80 0.97 4.91
N MET A 799 20.16 -0.19 4.86
CA MET A 799 18.81 -0.36 4.31
C MET A 799 17.85 -1.01 5.31
N GLU A 800 16.60 -0.57 5.30
CA GLU A 800 15.50 -1.09 6.13
C GLU A 800 14.27 -1.36 5.24
N SER A 801 13.37 -2.25 5.66
CA SER A 801 12.26 -2.75 4.83
C SER A 801 10.92 -2.84 5.57
N ASP A 802 10.70 -1.93 6.52
CA ASP A 802 9.60 -1.93 7.49
C ASP A 802 8.37 -1.09 7.07
N LEU A 803 7.82 -1.37 5.89
CA LEU A 803 6.54 -0.80 5.41
C LEU A 803 5.62 -1.87 4.81
N GLY A 804 5.77 -3.12 5.26
CA GLY A 804 4.97 -4.25 4.79
C GLY A 804 5.41 -4.86 3.46
N THR A 805 4.56 -5.71 2.91
CA THR A 805 4.91 -6.66 1.82
C THR A 805 4.18 -6.37 0.51
N PHE A 806 3.94 -5.10 0.21
CA PHE A 806 3.18 -4.64 -0.96
C PHE A 806 4.04 -4.50 -2.23
N THR A 807 3.41 -4.18 -3.36
CA THR A 807 4.08 -3.97 -4.65
C THR A 807 4.99 -2.73 -4.63
N PRO A 808 6.27 -2.83 -5.02
CA PRO A 808 7.23 -1.74 -4.89
C PRO A 808 7.11 -0.64 -5.97
N GLU A 809 6.77 0.59 -5.57
CA GLU A 809 6.72 1.74 -6.49
C GLU A 809 8.04 2.54 -6.56
N ALA A 810 8.66 2.84 -5.41
CA ALA A 810 9.80 3.74 -5.30
C ALA A 810 10.79 3.32 -4.19
N LEU A 811 12.08 3.66 -4.36
CA LEU A 811 13.07 3.58 -3.30
C LEU A 811 13.28 4.97 -2.68
N GLN A 812 13.18 5.11 -1.35
CA GLN A 812 13.56 6.36 -0.69
C GLN A 812 15.05 6.34 -0.33
N PHE A 813 15.72 7.49 -0.45
CA PHE A 813 17.14 7.61 -0.11
C PHE A 813 17.49 8.93 0.58
N THR A 814 18.28 8.82 1.64
CA THR A 814 18.87 9.96 2.36
C THR A 814 20.38 9.79 2.43
N GLY A 815 21.10 10.79 1.91
CA GLY A 815 22.55 10.80 1.79
C GLY A 815 23.03 12.01 0.99
N SER A 816 24.33 12.08 0.72
CA SER A 816 24.94 13.15 -0.08
C SER A 816 24.44 13.16 -1.53
N ASP A 817 24.51 14.31 -2.20
CA ASP A 817 24.06 14.42 -3.61
C ASP A 817 24.88 13.53 -4.56
N ALA A 818 26.16 13.30 -4.25
CA ALA A 818 26.99 12.32 -4.95
C ALA A 818 26.43 10.89 -4.80
N ALA A 819 26.05 10.48 -3.59
CA ALA A 819 25.40 9.19 -3.38
C ALA A 819 24.00 9.12 -4.00
N ARG A 820 23.24 10.23 -4.03
CA ARG A 820 21.94 10.31 -4.72
C ARG A 820 22.11 10.14 -6.24
N LYS A 821 23.15 10.72 -6.85
CA LYS A 821 23.54 10.48 -8.26
C LYS A 821 23.83 8.98 -8.49
N VAL A 822 24.57 8.31 -7.61
CA VAL A 822 24.79 6.84 -7.69
C VAL A 822 23.46 6.07 -7.63
N MET A 823 22.63 6.34 -6.62
CA MET A 823 21.36 5.61 -6.42
C MET A 823 20.36 5.84 -7.55
N ALA A 824 20.38 7.01 -8.19
CA ALA A 824 19.54 7.31 -9.37
C ALA A 824 19.92 6.45 -10.59
N GLU A 825 21.18 6.06 -10.74
CA GLU A 825 21.59 5.08 -11.75
C GLU A 825 21.24 3.65 -11.33
N VAL A 826 21.47 3.28 -10.07
CA VAL A 826 21.19 1.93 -9.54
C VAL A 826 19.71 1.57 -9.67
N VAL A 827 18.80 2.51 -9.39
CA VAL A 827 17.35 2.30 -9.48
C VAL A 827 16.89 2.05 -10.93
N LYS A 828 17.62 2.48 -11.97
CA LYS A 828 17.31 2.14 -13.37
C LYS A 828 17.45 0.64 -13.66
N LEU A 829 18.31 -0.07 -12.91
CA LEU A 829 18.46 -1.52 -13.03
C LEU A 829 17.19 -2.28 -12.59
N LEU A 830 16.28 -1.62 -11.87
CA LEU A 830 14.99 -2.17 -11.43
C LEU A 830 13.86 -1.98 -12.47
N ALA A 831 14.17 -1.44 -13.66
CA ALA A 831 13.18 -1.30 -14.75
C ALA A 831 12.40 -2.58 -15.09
N PRO A 832 12.96 -3.81 -15.04
CA PRO A 832 12.18 -5.03 -15.30
C PRO A 832 11.06 -5.32 -14.29
N ILE A 833 11.06 -4.67 -13.12
CA ILE A 833 9.99 -4.76 -12.10
C ILE A 833 9.20 -3.44 -11.95
N ASN A 834 9.39 -2.47 -12.86
CA ASN A 834 8.72 -1.16 -12.90
C ASN A 834 9.02 -0.22 -11.71
N THR A 835 9.97 -0.55 -10.83
CA THR A 835 10.34 0.26 -9.64
C THR A 835 11.48 1.23 -9.98
N THR A 836 11.29 2.15 -10.93
CA THR A 836 12.35 3.08 -11.40
C THR A 836 12.33 4.46 -10.73
N LYS A 837 11.52 4.66 -9.69
CA LYS A 837 11.45 5.92 -8.93
C LYS A 837 12.48 5.92 -7.79
N LEU A 838 13.27 6.99 -7.69
CA LEU A 838 14.05 7.33 -6.50
C LEU A 838 13.40 8.56 -5.86
N GLU A 839 13.08 8.49 -4.57
CA GLU A 839 12.46 9.57 -3.82
C GLU A 839 13.39 10.06 -2.71
N ALA A 840 13.31 11.34 -2.36
CA ALA A 840 14.09 11.93 -1.28
C ALA A 840 13.49 11.57 0.10
N HIS A 841 14.27 11.80 1.16
CA HIS A 841 13.84 11.62 2.55
C HIS A 841 13.43 10.18 2.87
N GLY A 842 14.38 9.25 2.75
CA GLY A 842 14.29 7.96 3.42
C GLY A 842 14.45 8.12 4.93
N GLU A 843 13.46 7.67 5.67
CA GLU A 843 13.41 7.57 7.13
C GLU A 843 13.08 6.13 7.52
N GLY A 844 13.44 5.69 8.72
CA GLY A 844 13.19 4.32 9.18
C GLY A 844 13.65 4.18 10.64
N THR A 845 12.96 3.41 11.48
CA THR A 845 13.16 3.50 12.94
C THR A 845 14.57 3.09 13.34
N ASP A 846 14.95 1.88 12.95
CA ASP A 846 16.19 1.21 13.33
C ASP A 846 17.40 1.80 12.59
N ILE A 847 17.19 2.34 11.37
CA ILE A 847 18.23 3.09 10.62
C ILE A 847 18.33 4.57 11.02
N SER A 848 17.39 5.11 11.80
CA SER A 848 17.41 6.52 12.19
C SER A 848 18.67 6.98 12.96
N PRO A 849 19.36 6.16 13.80
CA PRO A 849 20.62 6.56 14.43
C PRO A 849 21.76 6.74 13.41
N TRP A 850 21.81 5.87 12.39
CA TRP A 850 22.80 5.92 11.30
C TRP A 850 22.61 7.16 10.42
N LEU A 851 21.35 7.47 10.08
CA LEU A 851 20.97 8.69 9.37
C LEU A 851 21.39 9.96 10.13
N LYS A 852 21.07 10.03 11.44
CA LYS A 852 21.44 11.17 12.31
C LYS A 852 22.96 11.36 12.44
N ALA A 853 23.73 10.31 12.21
CA ALA A 853 25.20 10.32 12.25
C ALA A 853 25.85 10.55 10.86
N GLY A 854 25.06 10.70 9.80
CA GLY A 854 25.53 11.04 8.46
C GLY A 854 25.91 9.87 7.55
N VAL A 855 25.56 8.63 7.92
CA VAL A 855 25.72 7.46 7.05
C VAL A 855 24.62 7.44 5.99
N PRO A 856 24.92 7.17 4.70
CA PRO A 856 23.89 7.01 3.67
C PRO A 856 22.94 5.86 4.02
N ALA A 857 21.64 6.11 3.96
CA ALA A 857 20.65 5.07 4.19
C ALA A 857 19.41 5.19 3.27
N SER A 858 18.69 4.08 3.11
CA SER A 858 17.49 3.99 2.29
C SER A 858 16.40 3.20 2.99
N LEU A 859 15.17 3.70 2.97
CA LEU A 859 14.00 2.88 3.26
C LEU A 859 13.51 2.21 1.98
N LYS A 860 13.26 0.91 2.08
CA LYS A 860 12.79 0.08 0.99
C LYS A 860 11.27 0.11 0.90
N PHE A 861 10.78 0.83 -0.11
CA PHE A 861 9.41 0.83 -0.63
C PHE A 861 8.35 1.56 0.20
N ILE A 862 8.03 2.78 -0.22
CA ILE A 862 6.76 3.44 0.12
C ILE A 862 5.60 2.72 -0.58
N LEU A 863 4.47 2.58 0.13
CA LEU A 863 3.15 2.63 -0.50
C LEU A 863 2.44 3.94 -0.12
N LEU A 864 2.15 4.78 -1.12
CA LEU A 864 1.37 6.01 -0.96
C LEU A 864 0.04 5.92 -1.71
N ASN A 865 -0.65 4.80 -1.50
CA ASN A 865 -2.04 4.57 -1.88
C ASN A 865 -2.84 3.95 -0.73
N LEU A 866 -2.81 4.62 0.43
CA LEU A 866 -3.99 4.69 1.30
C LEU A 866 -4.85 5.86 0.79
N LYS A 867 -5.73 5.57 -0.18
CA LYS A 867 -6.76 6.47 -0.73
C LYS A 867 -8.07 5.71 -0.89
#